data_AF-A0A945C653-F1
#
_entry.id   AF-A0A945C653-F1
#
_cell.length_a   1.000
_cell.length_b   1.000
_cell.length_c   1.000
_cell.angle_alpha   90.00
_cell.angle_beta   90.00
_cell.angle_gamma   90.00
#
_symmetry.space_group_name_H-M   'P 1'
#
loop_
_entity.id
_entity.type
_entity.pdbx_description
1 polymer ?
#
loop_
_entity_poly.entity_id
_entity_poly.type
_entity_poly.pdbx_seq_one_letter_code
_entity_poly.pdbx_strand_id
1 'polypeptide(L)'
;MIKKIFTFPLALILALLIAKPYFHAGIPYTHDGENHLARFANYKIAIREGQIPPRFAPNLMNHYGYPVFNYNYPLANILSLPFSFLKINYEVTFKLLSTIFIFAGLAGVYHWLNKLRTPYKAMLFGTAIYAASPFIWSTVLYRGNIGEIMAWGIFPWLLYLIESLRGSGKWAYTFKTVIMTLFLLSHNIAVMFGLPMIMIYALVRYKKDSIFWMRFLSTIGFAIALSLWFWLPAIAEKNLVTVGEVALINDFTKHFPSLKQLISSPMNFGFSIPGKIDSISFSLGITQLFTLVLSGVIIAKILINKKINSLEDSFKLLALFFIGAVLLIFFQLKITAPIWELIPIALFIQFSWRLSLFLSVAFAGLGAMIWPKINNKIRWFLVGILTLQLLSFSRMKPVDYFHRNNIDYDAFTQSTTVNNENLPKNFSYLDIADWQPTPKIIDGQGDIIKVEYWTGSRRQYEISVKSAMTIAEPTMDFAGWETIVLFDGKKSIVDYIDNEQIEGRIAYRLEEPGKYEIRTQFSQKTWPRMVGNGVSIVALIISLVLVFRKNLKLKRELNFYLNWKIFLFFVGLAAPLLLIYDPSFPYASTLLANSGLPESIYSWVNFDGVHYLTIADKGYLGTGLIQAFFPLYPILVNGLNQIINNYFLAGLTLNFIVGFLLLRAWKKIVDLETNARIKNFSLYQLLFLFPTSLFFNSFYSEALFLYLVLLSFLNARKGHWLKAGLVAALASATRLVGIFLVPALLVELWLQKSALREANQTNQIKITSQIKCFAQKYWKQILAITTGSLGLASYMIYLQRVFGDPLYFFHLQSEFGGGRQESIVLYPQVVWRYLKILWTARPFDLKYYSYAQEFIFGTLGLAGIIWSWFRVRKSYVVFSALAFLLPTLTGTFSSMPRYFLASFSVFILIIKLLDKNKTTRLIWLSLSTLWLIFNTILFIQGYWVA
;
A
#
# COMPACT_ATOMS: atom_id res chain seq x y z
N MET A 1 30.38 21.42 7.62
CA MET A 1 29.32 20.83 8.46
C MET A 1 28.42 21.91 9.11
N ILE A 2 28.99 23.01 9.62
CA ILE A 2 28.29 24.15 10.26
C ILE A 2 27.19 24.80 9.38
N LYS A 3 27.37 24.88 8.05
CA LYS A 3 26.37 25.45 7.11
C LYS A 3 25.06 24.65 6.97
N LYS A 4 25.03 23.37 7.39
CA LYS A 4 23.80 22.54 7.37
C LYS A 4 22.98 22.63 8.66
N ILE A 5 23.57 23.18 9.73
CA ILE A 5 22.97 23.18 11.08
C ILE A 5 21.94 24.32 11.24
N PHE A 6 22.03 25.41 10.47
CA PHE A 6 21.18 26.61 10.65
C PHE A 6 20.02 26.77 9.65
N THR A 7 19.93 25.97 8.58
CA THR A 7 18.90 26.13 7.52
C THR A 7 17.60 25.39 7.77
N PHE A 8 17.68 24.16 8.29
CA PHE A 8 16.51 23.41 8.72
C PHE A 8 15.74 24.16 9.84
N PRO A 9 16.43 24.81 10.80
CA PRO A 9 15.79 25.75 11.72
C PRO A 9 15.04 26.90 11.03
N LEU A 10 15.60 27.57 10.01
CA LEU A 10 14.90 28.68 9.36
C LEU A 10 13.62 28.23 8.65
N ALA A 11 13.69 27.15 7.87
CA ALA A 11 12.51 26.60 7.20
C ALA A 11 11.43 26.17 8.21
N LEU A 12 11.85 25.61 9.35
CA LEU A 12 10.95 25.24 10.44
C LEU A 12 10.32 26.47 11.09
N ILE A 13 11.11 27.48 11.45
CA ILE A 13 10.64 28.74 12.05
C ILE A 13 9.62 29.43 11.12
N LEU A 14 9.94 29.55 9.84
CA LEU A 14 9.03 30.16 8.86
C LEU A 14 7.75 29.32 8.67
N ALA A 15 7.87 27.99 8.67
CA ALA A 15 6.70 27.11 8.59
C ALA A 15 5.78 27.28 9.79
N LEU A 16 6.34 27.28 11.01
CA LEU A 16 5.59 27.48 12.25
C LEU A 16 4.99 28.90 12.32
N LEU A 17 5.67 29.89 11.74
CA LEU A 17 5.16 31.27 11.65
C LEU A 17 3.92 31.34 10.73
N ILE A 18 3.96 30.71 9.56
CA ILE A 18 2.81 30.63 8.64
C ILE A 18 1.69 29.79 9.26
N ALA A 19 2.03 28.66 9.87
CA ALA A 19 1.08 27.74 10.49
C ALA A 19 0.61 28.20 11.88
N LYS A 20 1.01 29.38 12.35
CA LYS A 20 0.60 29.95 13.64
C LYS A 20 -0.91 29.89 13.89
N PRO A 21 -1.81 30.14 12.92
CA PRO A 21 -3.25 29.99 13.13
C PRO A 21 -3.67 28.58 13.58
N TYR A 22 -2.92 27.55 13.22
CA TYR A 22 -3.21 26.16 13.58
C TYR A 22 -2.79 25.77 15.00
N PHE A 23 -2.12 26.64 15.76
CA PHE A 23 -1.79 26.38 17.17
C PHE A 23 -2.94 26.70 18.13
N HIS A 24 -4.02 27.31 17.63
CA HIS A 24 -5.25 27.47 18.41
C HIS A 24 -5.95 26.12 18.63
N ALA A 25 -6.77 26.01 19.69
CA ALA A 25 -7.49 24.79 20.02
C ALA A 25 -8.49 24.39 18.92
N GLY A 26 -9.36 25.31 18.51
CA GLY A 26 -10.26 25.15 17.34
C GLY A 26 -9.54 25.31 16.00
N ILE A 27 -10.23 25.09 14.88
CA ILE A 27 -9.71 25.27 13.52
C ILE A 27 -10.15 26.62 12.93
N PRO A 28 -9.30 27.32 12.14
CA PRO A 28 -9.71 28.53 11.45
C PRO A 28 -10.97 28.33 10.61
N TYR A 29 -11.95 29.22 10.76
CA TYR A 29 -13.10 29.31 9.87
C TYR A 29 -12.64 29.79 8.49
N THR A 30 -12.82 28.95 7.48
CA THR A 30 -12.28 29.13 6.13
C THR A 30 -13.27 28.66 5.07
N HIS A 31 -13.07 29.04 3.80
CA HIS A 31 -13.99 28.67 2.71
C HIS A 31 -14.09 27.15 2.47
N ASP A 32 -12.96 26.44 2.48
CA ASP A 32 -12.88 25.01 2.12
C ASP A 32 -12.55 24.09 3.31
N GLY A 33 -12.12 24.64 4.45
CA GLY A 33 -11.53 23.85 5.54
C GLY A 33 -12.50 22.81 6.11
N GLU A 34 -13.75 23.18 6.37
CA GLU A 34 -14.77 22.28 6.88
C GLU A 34 -15.10 21.14 5.89
N ASN A 35 -15.21 21.47 4.60
CA ASN A 35 -15.43 20.51 3.51
C ASN A 35 -14.34 19.44 3.47
N HIS A 36 -13.08 19.82 3.71
CA HIS A 36 -11.97 18.85 3.78
C HIS A 36 -12.04 17.93 5.00
N LEU A 37 -12.49 18.44 6.15
CA LEU A 37 -12.68 17.63 7.36
C LEU A 37 -13.80 16.60 7.16
N ALA A 38 -14.93 17.01 6.58
CA ALA A 38 -16.03 16.10 6.21
C ALA A 38 -15.58 15.01 5.22
N ARG A 39 -14.70 15.36 4.27
CA ARG A 39 -14.08 14.40 3.35
C ARG A 39 -13.15 13.42 4.06
N PHE A 40 -12.35 13.83 5.04
CA PHE A 40 -11.53 12.90 5.83
C PHE A 40 -12.39 11.86 6.54
N ALA A 41 -13.48 12.31 7.16
CA ALA A 41 -14.43 11.45 7.84
C ALA A 41 -15.08 10.44 6.88
N ASN A 42 -15.65 10.92 5.77
CA ASN A 42 -16.30 10.06 4.79
C ASN A 42 -15.33 9.12 4.06
N TYR A 43 -14.07 9.52 3.87
CA TYR A 43 -13.05 8.66 3.26
C TYR A 43 -12.69 7.48 4.18
N LYS A 44 -12.60 7.73 5.50
CA LYS A 44 -12.47 6.68 6.52
C LYS A 44 -13.67 5.73 6.49
N ILE A 45 -14.89 6.26 6.40
CA ILE A 45 -16.13 5.45 6.37
C ILE A 45 -16.16 4.59 5.10
N ALA A 46 -15.92 5.17 3.92
CA ALA A 46 -15.87 4.43 2.65
C ALA A 46 -14.87 3.26 2.69
N ILE A 47 -13.66 3.45 3.25
CA ILE A 47 -12.69 2.36 3.45
C ILE A 47 -13.26 1.28 4.38
N ARG A 48 -13.87 1.67 5.50
CA ARG A 48 -14.47 0.72 6.47
C ARG A 48 -15.60 -0.11 5.86
N GLU A 49 -16.37 0.49 4.96
CA GLU A 49 -17.44 -0.19 4.21
C GLU A 49 -16.90 -1.00 3.00
N GLY A 50 -15.58 -1.05 2.82
CA GLY A 50 -14.91 -1.91 1.84
C GLY A 50 -14.73 -1.29 0.47
N GLN A 51 -14.84 0.04 0.31
CA GLN A 51 -14.48 0.70 -0.94
C GLN A 51 -12.96 0.85 -1.07
N ILE A 52 -12.32 0.12 -2.00
CA ILE A 52 -10.87 0.25 -2.25
C ILE A 52 -10.56 0.36 -3.76
N PRO A 53 -9.99 1.50 -4.21
CA PRO A 53 -9.92 2.78 -3.51
C PRO A 53 -11.33 3.41 -3.33
N PRO A 54 -11.54 4.32 -2.35
CA PRO A 54 -12.79 5.04 -2.18
C PRO A 54 -13.15 5.92 -3.37
N ARG A 55 -14.42 5.88 -3.79
CA ARG A 55 -14.95 6.68 -4.91
C ARG A 55 -16.27 7.37 -4.58
N PHE A 56 -17.02 6.84 -3.63
CA PHE A 56 -18.32 7.33 -3.20
C PHE A 56 -18.26 7.66 -1.71
N ALA A 57 -18.69 8.86 -1.33
CA ALA A 57 -18.75 9.31 0.06
C ALA A 57 -20.11 8.90 0.65
N PRO A 58 -20.16 7.97 1.63
CA PRO A 58 -21.41 7.37 2.11
C PRO A 58 -22.43 8.35 2.70
N ASN A 59 -21.97 9.30 3.52
CA ASN A 59 -22.86 10.09 4.38
C ASN A 59 -23.13 11.50 3.88
N LEU A 60 -22.38 11.97 2.88
CA LEU A 60 -22.61 13.29 2.27
C LEU A 60 -23.98 13.33 1.58
N MET A 61 -24.54 14.53 1.45
CA MET A 61 -25.90 14.75 0.92
C MET A 61 -26.96 13.97 1.74
N ASN A 62 -26.96 14.16 3.06
CA ASN A 62 -27.81 13.47 4.04
C ASN A 62 -27.92 11.97 3.80
N HIS A 63 -26.78 11.28 3.69
CA HIS A 63 -26.71 9.81 3.58
C HIS A 63 -27.26 9.21 2.27
N TYR A 64 -27.68 10.04 1.30
CA TYR A 64 -27.91 9.58 -0.09
C TYR A 64 -26.59 9.24 -0.79
N GLY A 65 -25.48 9.78 -0.28
CA GLY A 65 -24.13 9.55 -0.74
C GLY A 65 -23.73 10.45 -1.91
N TYR A 66 -22.42 10.62 -2.12
CA TYR A 66 -21.90 11.62 -3.07
C TYR A 66 -20.58 11.17 -3.73
N PRO A 67 -20.45 11.14 -5.07
CA PRO A 67 -19.27 10.57 -5.75
C PRO A 67 -18.04 11.48 -5.78
N VAL A 68 -17.83 12.31 -4.75
CA VAL A 68 -16.74 13.31 -4.71
C VAL A 68 -15.34 12.68 -4.77
N PHE A 69 -15.14 11.49 -4.22
CA PHE A 69 -13.82 10.84 -4.21
C PHE A 69 -13.38 10.32 -5.58
N ASN A 70 -14.32 10.18 -6.52
CA ASN A 70 -14.00 9.81 -7.90
C ASN A 70 -13.40 10.98 -8.71
N TYR A 71 -13.64 12.22 -8.30
CA TYR A 71 -13.25 13.42 -9.06
C TYR A 71 -12.31 14.36 -8.30
N ASN A 72 -12.40 14.40 -6.97
CA ASN A 72 -11.58 15.27 -6.14
C ASN A 72 -10.22 14.65 -5.81
N TYR A 73 -9.17 15.47 -5.80
CA TYR A 73 -7.80 15.05 -5.55
C TYR A 73 -7.67 14.26 -4.23
N PRO A 74 -7.11 13.04 -4.25
CA PRO A 74 -7.25 12.13 -3.11
C PRO A 74 -6.13 12.25 -2.07
N LEU A 75 -5.03 12.98 -2.35
CA LEU A 75 -3.82 12.90 -1.51
C LEU A 75 -4.08 13.23 -0.04
N ALA A 76 -4.81 14.31 0.24
CA ALA A 76 -5.10 14.71 1.62
C ALA A 76 -5.91 13.65 2.36
N ASN A 77 -6.90 13.06 1.68
CA ASN A 77 -7.74 12.00 2.24
C ASN A 77 -6.95 10.71 2.48
N ILE A 78 -6.04 10.35 1.57
CA ILE A 78 -5.15 9.19 1.76
C ILE A 78 -4.23 9.40 2.97
N LEU A 79 -3.65 10.59 3.10
CA LEU A 79 -2.73 10.90 4.19
C LEU A 79 -3.42 11.10 5.54
N SER A 80 -4.74 11.31 5.58
CA SER A 80 -5.51 11.39 6.83
C SER A 80 -5.88 10.03 7.41
N LEU A 81 -5.85 8.95 6.61
CA LEU A 81 -6.22 7.59 7.05
C LEU A 81 -5.38 7.08 8.24
N PRO A 82 -4.03 7.17 8.25
CA PRO A 82 -3.24 6.70 9.39
C PRO A 82 -3.62 7.39 10.71
N PHE A 83 -3.91 8.70 10.65
CA PHE A 83 -4.36 9.48 11.81
C PHE A 83 -5.74 9.04 12.29
N SER A 84 -6.65 8.77 11.34
CA SER A 84 -7.99 8.25 11.63
C SER A 84 -7.94 6.87 12.31
N PHE A 85 -7.03 5.99 11.89
CA PHE A 85 -6.82 4.69 12.56
C PHE A 85 -6.24 4.83 13.97
N LEU A 86 -5.40 5.84 14.20
CA LEU A 86 -4.89 6.21 15.52
C LEU A 86 -5.92 6.99 16.36
N LYS A 87 -7.16 7.17 15.85
CA LYS A 87 -8.23 7.95 16.46
C LYS A 87 -7.84 9.40 16.78
N ILE A 88 -6.90 9.97 16.02
CA ILE A 88 -6.54 11.38 16.11
C ILE A 88 -7.68 12.21 15.50
N ASN A 89 -8.04 13.30 16.15
CA ASN A 89 -9.10 14.21 15.71
C ASN A 89 -8.83 14.76 14.28
N TYR A 90 -9.88 14.93 13.47
CA TYR A 90 -9.74 15.38 12.07
C TYR A 90 -9.19 16.80 11.96
N GLU A 91 -9.58 17.72 12.85
CA GLU A 91 -9.06 19.09 12.88
C GLU A 91 -7.55 19.08 13.16
N VAL A 92 -7.11 18.26 14.12
CA VAL A 92 -5.67 18.07 14.43
C VAL A 92 -4.95 17.49 13.22
N THR A 93 -5.56 16.51 12.55
CA THR A 93 -5.01 15.89 11.34
C THR A 93 -4.82 16.93 10.22
N PHE A 94 -5.82 17.77 9.97
CA PHE A 94 -5.75 18.86 9.00
C PHE A 94 -4.62 19.84 9.33
N LYS A 95 -4.54 20.30 10.59
CA LYS A 95 -3.50 21.22 11.07
C LYS A 95 -2.10 20.64 10.88
N LEU A 96 -1.91 19.37 11.22
CA LEU A 96 -0.63 18.67 11.06
C LEU A 96 -0.24 18.53 9.59
N LEU A 97 -1.16 18.03 8.75
CA LEU A 97 -0.89 17.86 7.32
C LEU A 97 -0.55 19.19 6.65
N SER A 98 -1.34 20.25 6.88
CA SER A 98 -1.08 21.58 6.35
C SER A 98 0.30 22.10 6.80
N THR A 99 0.64 21.96 8.09
CA THR A 99 1.95 22.39 8.63
C THR A 99 3.11 21.61 8.01
N ILE A 100 2.97 20.29 7.85
CA ILE A 100 3.99 19.43 7.24
C ILE A 100 4.25 19.84 5.80
N PHE A 101 3.22 20.15 5.01
CA PHE A 101 3.40 20.53 3.61
C PHE A 101 3.90 21.97 3.43
N ILE A 102 3.55 22.89 4.34
CA ILE A 102 4.18 24.22 4.38
C ILE A 102 5.69 24.08 4.62
N PHE A 103 6.08 23.27 5.61
CA PHE A 103 7.47 22.97 5.89
C PHE A 103 8.15 22.28 4.70
N ALA A 104 7.47 21.31 4.07
CA ALA A 104 7.98 20.62 2.90
C ALA A 104 8.26 21.60 1.75
N GLY A 105 7.39 22.60 1.50
CA GLY A 105 7.63 23.63 0.48
C GLY A 105 8.91 24.43 0.74
N LEU A 106 9.07 24.91 1.97
CA LEU A 106 10.24 25.70 2.37
C LEU A 106 11.54 24.87 2.29
N ALA A 107 11.51 23.63 2.76
CA ALA A 107 12.61 22.70 2.63
C ALA A 107 12.91 22.38 1.15
N GLY A 108 11.88 22.22 0.32
CA GLY A 108 11.97 21.96 -1.11
C GLY A 108 12.67 23.08 -1.86
N VAL A 109 12.31 24.34 -1.62
CA VAL A 109 13.00 25.52 -2.19
C VAL A 109 14.48 25.52 -1.80
N TYR A 110 14.78 25.30 -0.52
CA TYR A 110 16.17 25.25 -0.07
C TYR A 110 16.97 24.14 -0.77
N HIS A 111 16.43 22.91 -0.82
CA HIS A 111 17.10 21.79 -1.46
C HIS A 111 17.28 21.99 -2.96
N TRP A 112 16.29 22.56 -3.62
CA TRP A 112 16.34 22.94 -5.03
C TRP A 112 17.45 23.97 -5.30
N LEU A 113 17.46 25.09 -4.58
CA LEU A 113 18.48 26.14 -4.75
C LEU A 113 19.89 25.63 -4.38
N ASN A 114 20.00 24.77 -3.37
CA ASN A 114 21.27 24.13 -3.03
C ASN A 114 21.75 23.20 -4.17
N LYS A 115 20.83 22.53 -4.87
CA LYS A 115 21.17 21.70 -6.03
C LYS A 115 21.68 22.54 -7.21
N LEU A 116 21.17 23.77 -7.35
CA LEU A 116 21.68 24.79 -8.28
C LEU A 116 23.00 25.44 -7.85
N ARG A 117 23.58 25.03 -6.70
CA ARG A 117 24.81 25.58 -6.12
C ARG A 117 24.74 27.08 -5.81
N THR A 118 23.54 27.56 -5.50
CA THR A 118 23.30 28.96 -5.12
C THR A 118 24.03 29.31 -3.80
N PRO A 119 24.61 30.52 -3.66
CA PRO A 119 25.25 30.94 -2.41
C PRO A 119 24.31 30.88 -1.20
N TYR A 120 24.84 30.54 -0.02
CA TYR A 120 24.05 30.32 1.19
C TYR A 120 23.06 31.44 1.53
N LYS A 121 23.53 32.70 1.56
CA LYS A 121 22.68 33.86 1.87
C LYS A 121 21.56 34.06 0.83
N ALA A 122 21.85 33.76 -0.43
CA ALA A 122 20.87 33.82 -1.52
C ALA A 122 19.81 32.72 -1.38
N MET A 123 20.19 31.53 -0.92
CA MET A 123 19.24 30.45 -0.62
C MET A 123 18.31 30.81 0.54
N LEU A 124 18.84 31.41 1.62
CA LEU A 124 18.02 31.88 2.74
C LEU A 124 17.01 32.93 2.28
N PHE A 125 17.46 33.92 1.50
CA PHE A 125 16.56 34.94 0.95
C PHE A 125 15.51 34.35 0.01
N GLY A 126 15.89 33.45 -0.90
CA GLY A 126 14.96 32.73 -1.78
C GLY A 126 13.93 31.87 -1.02
N THR A 127 14.30 31.30 0.12
CA THR A 127 13.38 30.56 0.99
C THR A 127 12.44 31.49 1.75
N ALA A 128 12.95 32.62 2.25
CA ALA A 128 12.16 33.58 2.99
C ALA A 128 11.19 34.39 2.10
N ILE A 129 11.57 34.74 0.87
CA ILE A 129 10.66 35.38 -0.10
C ILE A 129 9.51 34.44 -0.53
N TYR A 130 9.78 33.12 -0.56
CA TYR A 130 8.76 32.11 -0.78
C TYR A 130 7.76 32.04 0.39
N ALA A 131 8.27 32.03 1.63
CA ALA A 131 7.45 32.09 2.84
C ALA A 131 6.60 33.37 2.94
N ALA A 132 7.11 34.47 2.39
CA ALA A 132 6.42 35.75 2.38
C ALA A 132 5.42 35.90 1.21
N SER A 133 5.08 34.83 0.48
CA SER A 133 4.09 34.90 -0.58
C SER A 133 2.68 35.12 -0.01
N PRO A 134 1.94 36.17 -0.40
CA PRO A 134 0.58 36.39 0.10
C PRO A 134 -0.37 35.22 -0.17
N PHE A 135 -0.11 34.44 -1.23
CA PHE A 135 -0.89 33.25 -1.58
C PHE A 135 -0.97 32.24 -0.44
N ILE A 136 0.16 31.82 0.16
CA ILE A 136 0.13 30.79 1.21
C ILE A 136 -0.52 31.32 2.50
N TRP A 137 -0.31 32.59 2.83
CA TRP A 137 -0.94 33.23 3.99
C TRP A 137 -2.46 33.32 3.83
N SER A 138 -2.94 33.77 2.67
CA SER A 138 -4.37 33.79 2.34
C SER A 138 -4.97 32.38 2.37
N THR A 139 -4.27 31.38 1.83
CA THR A 139 -4.75 30.00 1.84
C THR A 139 -4.85 29.43 3.26
N VAL A 140 -3.90 29.73 4.15
CA VAL A 140 -3.93 29.26 5.55
C VAL A 140 -4.97 29.99 6.40
N LEU A 141 -5.12 31.31 6.22
CA LEU A 141 -5.98 32.14 7.06
C LEU A 141 -7.46 32.10 6.66
N TYR A 142 -7.77 32.09 5.35
CA TYR A 142 -9.13 32.34 4.87
C TYR A 142 -9.65 31.24 3.95
N ARG A 143 -8.80 30.61 3.14
CA ARG A 143 -9.28 29.64 2.14
C ARG A 143 -9.38 28.21 2.66
N GLY A 144 -8.41 27.75 3.45
CA GLY A 144 -8.43 26.40 4.03
C GLY A 144 -8.30 25.26 3.01
N ASN A 145 -7.86 25.55 1.77
CA ASN A 145 -7.73 24.54 0.72
C ASN A 145 -6.44 23.75 0.89
N ILE A 146 -6.54 22.57 1.53
CA ILE A 146 -5.36 21.75 1.83
C ILE A 146 -4.69 21.19 0.57
N GLY A 147 -5.45 20.94 -0.50
CA GLY A 147 -4.87 20.47 -1.77
C GLY A 147 -3.91 21.49 -2.37
N GLU A 148 -4.27 22.78 -2.33
CA GLU A 148 -3.36 23.85 -2.76
C GLU A 148 -2.14 24.00 -1.85
N ILE A 149 -2.29 23.85 -0.53
CA ILE A 149 -1.16 23.84 0.41
C ILE A 149 -0.20 22.70 0.07
N MET A 150 -0.73 21.50 -0.20
CA MET A 150 0.07 20.34 -0.61
C MET A 150 0.76 20.57 -1.94
N ALA A 151 0.05 21.06 -2.95
CA ALA A 151 0.62 21.36 -4.26
C ALA A 151 1.71 22.43 -4.18
N TRP A 152 1.48 23.51 -3.41
CA TRP A 152 2.48 24.53 -3.11
C TRP A 152 3.70 23.89 -2.44
N GLY A 153 3.50 23.06 -1.42
CA GLY A 153 4.56 22.36 -0.70
C GLY A 153 5.37 21.38 -1.56
N ILE A 154 4.74 20.71 -2.54
CA ILE A 154 5.38 19.71 -3.39
C ILE A 154 6.10 20.34 -4.58
N PHE A 155 5.59 21.44 -5.15
CA PHE A 155 6.09 21.98 -6.42
C PHE A 155 7.61 22.28 -6.44
N PRO A 156 8.22 22.90 -5.41
CA PRO A 156 9.68 23.08 -5.35
C PRO A 156 10.47 21.76 -5.42
N TRP A 157 9.90 20.67 -4.91
CA TRP A 157 10.52 19.34 -5.01
C TRP A 157 10.54 18.78 -6.43
N LEU A 158 9.61 19.21 -7.31
CA LEU A 158 9.65 18.85 -8.73
C LEU A 158 10.83 19.52 -9.44
N LEU A 159 11.15 20.75 -9.08
CA LEU A 159 12.33 21.45 -9.61
C LEU A 159 13.62 20.82 -9.07
N TYR A 160 13.65 20.47 -7.77
CA TYR A 160 14.73 19.66 -7.20
C TYR A 160 14.88 18.29 -7.90
N LEU A 161 13.76 17.63 -8.21
CA LEU A 161 13.72 16.36 -8.93
C LEU A 161 14.42 16.52 -10.27
N ILE A 162 14.06 17.52 -11.07
CA ILE A 162 14.66 17.81 -12.37
C ILE A 162 16.18 17.98 -12.25
N GLU A 163 16.63 18.80 -11.31
CA GLU A 163 18.07 19.04 -11.09
C GLU A 163 18.81 17.82 -10.49
N SER A 164 18.09 16.85 -9.92
CA SER A 164 18.66 15.64 -9.32
C SER A 164 18.53 14.39 -10.20
N LEU A 165 17.89 14.46 -11.38
CA LEU A 165 17.68 13.31 -12.28
C LEU A 165 18.97 12.66 -12.78
N ARG A 166 20.06 13.43 -12.89
CA ARG A 166 21.39 12.92 -13.22
C ARG A 166 22.04 12.12 -12.07
N GLY A 167 21.64 12.36 -10.82
CA GLY A 167 22.21 11.71 -9.65
C GLY A 167 21.95 10.20 -9.58
N SER A 168 22.99 9.43 -9.23
CA SER A 168 22.93 7.98 -9.04
C SER A 168 22.79 7.62 -7.56
N GLY A 169 21.56 7.25 -7.16
CA GLY A 169 21.29 6.71 -5.83
C GLY A 169 20.32 5.53 -5.89
N LYS A 170 20.42 4.61 -4.92
CA LYS A 170 19.57 3.40 -4.84
C LYS A 170 18.07 3.70 -4.82
N TRP A 171 17.68 4.76 -4.10
CA TRP A 171 16.29 5.22 -3.99
C TRP A 171 15.96 6.42 -4.88
N ALA A 172 16.93 6.90 -5.65
CA ALA A 172 16.83 8.19 -6.32
C ALA A 172 15.88 8.19 -7.54
N TYR A 173 15.45 7.03 -8.04
CA TYR A 173 14.41 6.98 -9.08
C TYR A 173 13.03 6.92 -8.44
N THR A 174 12.83 5.97 -7.53
CA THR A 174 11.57 5.79 -6.79
C THR A 174 11.17 7.01 -6.00
N PHE A 175 12.09 7.66 -5.29
CA PHE A 175 11.81 8.91 -4.58
C PHE A 175 11.28 10.01 -5.52
N LYS A 176 11.84 10.08 -6.74
CA LYS A 176 11.41 11.04 -7.76
C LYS A 176 10.04 10.69 -8.33
N THR A 177 9.81 9.42 -8.63
CA THR A 177 8.49 8.93 -9.06
C THR A 177 7.44 9.21 -8.00
N VAL A 178 7.75 8.96 -6.71
CA VAL A 178 6.85 9.25 -5.59
C VAL A 178 6.54 10.74 -5.50
N ILE A 179 7.53 11.65 -5.55
CA ILE A 179 7.26 13.09 -5.55
C ILE A 179 6.34 13.49 -6.71
N MET A 180 6.59 12.97 -7.92
CA MET A 180 5.75 13.24 -9.07
C MET A 180 4.32 12.70 -8.87
N THR A 181 4.16 11.47 -8.39
CA THR A 181 2.84 10.88 -8.09
C THR A 181 2.11 11.66 -6.99
N LEU A 182 2.80 12.09 -5.94
CA LEU A 182 2.22 12.94 -4.89
C LEU A 182 1.70 14.26 -5.50
N PHE A 183 2.46 14.88 -6.39
CA PHE A 183 1.99 16.07 -7.09
C PHE A 183 0.73 15.78 -7.93
N LEU A 184 0.72 14.69 -8.71
CA LEU A 184 -0.42 14.26 -9.53
C LEU A 184 -1.70 14.02 -8.72
N LEU A 185 -1.58 13.67 -7.43
CA LEU A 185 -2.72 13.41 -6.54
C LEU A 185 -3.04 14.59 -5.60
N SER A 186 -2.24 15.67 -5.63
CA SER A 186 -2.31 16.77 -4.64
C SER A 186 -3.44 17.75 -4.88
N HIS A 187 -3.58 18.24 -6.12
CA HIS A 187 -4.61 19.20 -6.50
C HIS A 187 -4.76 19.24 -8.03
N ASN A 188 -5.94 18.90 -8.56
CA ASN A 188 -6.17 18.71 -10.00
C ASN A 188 -5.72 19.92 -10.84
N ILE A 189 -6.11 21.13 -10.44
CA ILE A 189 -5.79 22.36 -11.18
C ILE A 189 -4.30 22.71 -11.09
N ALA A 190 -3.66 22.40 -9.96
CA ALA A 190 -2.22 22.63 -9.83
C ALA A 190 -1.44 21.70 -10.77
N VAL A 191 -1.91 20.47 -10.96
CA VAL A 191 -1.29 19.51 -11.88
C VAL A 191 -1.36 20.01 -13.33
N MET A 192 -2.52 20.54 -13.74
CA MET A 192 -2.76 21.01 -15.11
C MET A 192 -1.78 22.11 -15.53
N PHE A 193 -1.49 23.08 -14.65
CA PHE A 193 -0.51 24.13 -14.93
C PHE A 193 0.92 23.71 -14.61
N GLY A 194 1.09 22.94 -13.54
CA GLY A 194 2.41 22.58 -13.04
C GLY A 194 3.19 21.68 -14.00
N LEU A 195 2.53 20.72 -14.66
CA LEU A 195 3.18 19.80 -15.61
C LEU A 195 3.81 20.53 -16.81
N PRO A 196 3.10 21.43 -17.53
CA PRO A 196 3.72 22.29 -18.55
C PRO A 196 4.88 23.12 -18.02
N MET A 197 4.77 23.69 -16.81
CA MET A 197 5.82 24.55 -16.25
C MET A 197 7.10 23.78 -15.93
N ILE A 198 6.99 22.58 -15.34
CA ILE A 198 8.16 21.74 -15.10
C ILE A 198 8.78 21.23 -16.41
N MET A 199 7.96 21.04 -17.46
CA MET A 199 8.43 20.68 -18.80
C MET A 199 9.23 21.82 -19.43
N ILE A 200 8.74 23.06 -19.36
CA ILE A 200 9.46 24.26 -19.82
C ILE A 200 10.78 24.42 -19.06
N TYR A 201 10.76 24.26 -17.73
CA TYR A 201 11.97 24.30 -16.91
C TYR A 201 12.98 23.22 -17.33
N ALA A 202 12.52 21.98 -17.54
CA ALA A 202 13.35 20.88 -18.04
C ALA A 202 13.94 21.15 -19.44
N LEU A 203 13.15 21.71 -20.36
CA LEU A 203 13.58 22.10 -21.71
C LEU A 203 14.71 23.13 -21.66
N VAL A 204 14.56 24.19 -20.86
CA VAL A 204 15.60 25.23 -20.75
C VAL A 204 16.89 24.69 -20.14
N ARG A 205 16.78 23.77 -19.17
CA ARG A 205 17.94 23.22 -18.45
C ARG A 205 18.66 22.11 -19.19
N TYR A 206 17.93 21.26 -19.91
CA TYR A 206 18.43 19.98 -20.40
C TYR A 206 18.05 19.69 -21.87
N LYS A 207 17.78 20.72 -22.69
CA LYS A 207 17.34 20.61 -24.10
C LYS A 207 18.02 19.50 -24.90
N LYS A 208 19.36 19.41 -24.83
CA LYS A 208 20.18 18.48 -25.63
C LYS A 208 20.60 17.20 -24.90
N ASP A 209 20.09 16.93 -23.69
CA ASP A 209 20.50 15.77 -22.89
C ASP A 209 19.51 14.61 -23.02
N SER A 210 19.82 13.65 -23.90
CA SER A 210 18.98 12.47 -24.16
C SER A 210 18.80 11.57 -22.93
N ILE A 211 19.84 11.42 -22.10
CA ILE A 211 19.79 10.59 -20.89
C ILE A 211 18.86 11.22 -19.86
N PHE A 212 18.91 12.54 -19.71
CA PHE A 212 17.97 13.29 -18.89
C PHE A 212 16.53 13.04 -19.37
N TRP A 213 16.24 13.23 -20.66
CA TRP A 213 14.89 13.09 -21.21
C TRP A 213 14.32 11.69 -21.01
N MET A 214 15.13 10.65 -21.27
CA MET A 214 14.73 9.27 -20.99
C MET A 214 14.35 9.08 -19.51
N ARG A 215 15.14 9.62 -18.57
CA ARG A 215 14.85 9.52 -17.12
C ARG A 215 13.66 10.38 -16.70
N PHE A 216 13.50 11.57 -17.25
CA PHE A 216 12.42 12.49 -16.93
C PHE A 216 11.08 11.94 -17.44
N LEU A 217 11.01 11.56 -18.72
CA LEU A 217 9.81 10.98 -19.33
C LEU A 217 9.43 9.65 -18.70
N SER A 218 10.41 8.78 -18.37
CA SER A 218 10.10 7.56 -17.62
C SER A 218 9.57 7.86 -16.22
N THR A 219 10.11 8.86 -15.51
CA THR A 219 9.61 9.24 -14.18
C THR A 219 8.16 9.73 -14.27
N ILE A 220 7.84 10.57 -15.26
CA ILE A 220 6.47 11.05 -15.50
C ILE A 220 5.55 9.89 -15.89
N GLY A 221 5.96 9.04 -16.84
CA GLY A 221 5.16 7.91 -17.30
C GLY A 221 4.82 6.93 -16.18
N PHE A 222 5.79 6.57 -15.34
CA PHE A 222 5.53 5.75 -14.16
C PHE A 222 4.66 6.46 -13.12
N ALA A 223 4.84 7.77 -12.91
CA ALA A 223 4.02 8.51 -11.97
C ALA A 223 2.56 8.59 -12.43
N ILE A 224 2.32 8.81 -13.71
CA ILE A 224 0.99 8.75 -14.34
C ILE A 224 0.39 7.36 -14.11
N ALA A 225 1.12 6.30 -14.48
CA ALA A 225 0.65 4.92 -14.31
C ALA A 225 0.24 4.59 -12.86
N LEU A 226 1.02 5.05 -11.88
CA LEU A 226 0.71 4.91 -10.44
C LEU A 226 -0.53 5.69 -9.97
N SER A 227 -0.94 6.72 -10.72
CA SER A 227 -2.09 7.59 -10.40
C SER A 227 -3.33 7.32 -11.27
N LEU A 228 -3.26 6.38 -12.22
CA LEU A 228 -4.35 6.09 -13.15
C LEU A 228 -5.62 5.55 -12.46
N TRP A 229 -5.49 4.89 -11.31
CA TRP A 229 -6.64 4.50 -10.49
C TRP A 229 -7.57 5.67 -10.14
N PHE A 230 -7.03 6.89 -10.09
CA PHE A 230 -7.76 8.14 -9.87
C PHE A 230 -8.05 8.86 -11.17
N TRP A 231 -7.02 9.18 -11.97
CA TRP A 231 -7.18 10.05 -13.14
C TRP A 231 -8.03 9.45 -14.26
N LEU A 232 -7.94 8.13 -14.49
CA LEU A 232 -8.69 7.49 -15.57
C LEU A 232 -10.21 7.54 -15.31
N PRO A 233 -10.74 7.06 -14.18
CA PRO A 233 -12.17 7.20 -13.90
C PRO A 233 -12.61 8.65 -13.73
N ALA A 234 -11.81 9.52 -13.10
CA ALA A 234 -12.15 10.95 -12.97
C ALA A 234 -12.41 11.64 -14.32
N ILE A 235 -11.67 11.25 -15.36
CA ILE A 235 -11.82 11.79 -16.72
C ILE A 235 -12.92 11.05 -17.49
N ALA A 236 -12.89 9.72 -17.51
CA ALA A 236 -13.79 8.90 -18.32
C ALA A 236 -15.25 8.96 -17.84
N GLU A 237 -15.47 9.12 -16.52
CA GLU A 237 -16.79 9.16 -15.91
C GLU A 237 -17.26 10.59 -15.62
N LYS A 238 -16.55 11.61 -16.11
CA LYS A 238 -16.89 13.02 -15.87
C LYS A 238 -18.27 13.41 -16.38
N ASN A 239 -18.72 12.80 -17.47
CA ASN A 239 -20.02 13.12 -18.09
C ASN A 239 -21.22 12.58 -17.31
N LEU A 240 -20.99 11.76 -16.27
CA LEU A 240 -22.04 11.25 -15.37
C LEU A 240 -22.48 12.28 -14.32
N VAL A 241 -21.70 13.35 -14.14
CA VAL A 241 -21.93 14.39 -13.14
C VAL A 241 -22.03 15.78 -13.77
N THR A 242 -22.50 16.75 -13.00
CA THR A 242 -22.79 18.12 -13.46
C THR A 242 -21.56 19.01 -13.70
N VAL A 243 -20.32 18.53 -13.46
CA VAL A 243 -19.03 19.27 -13.61
C VAL A 243 -18.88 20.01 -14.96
N GLY A 244 -19.57 19.60 -16.01
CA GLY A 244 -19.52 20.22 -17.34
C GLY A 244 -20.70 21.13 -17.73
N GLU A 245 -21.80 21.11 -16.97
CA GLU A 245 -23.05 21.83 -17.29
C GLU A 245 -23.29 23.00 -16.33
N VAL A 246 -22.83 22.86 -15.09
CA VAL A 246 -22.83 23.93 -14.11
C VAL A 246 -21.50 24.66 -14.24
N ALA A 247 -21.53 25.89 -14.76
CA ALA A 247 -20.38 26.77 -14.65
C ALA A 247 -20.06 26.91 -13.15
N LEU A 248 -18.88 26.43 -12.73
CA LEU A 248 -18.44 26.54 -11.33
C LEU A 248 -18.44 28.00 -10.85
N ILE A 249 -18.40 28.94 -11.80
CA ILE A 249 -18.61 30.37 -11.64
C ILE A 249 -19.34 30.87 -12.89
N ASN A 250 -20.42 31.63 -12.72
CA ASN A 250 -21.02 32.39 -13.82
C ASN A 250 -20.02 33.43 -14.34
N ASP A 251 -19.50 33.22 -15.55
CA ASP A 251 -18.59 34.14 -16.24
C ASP A 251 -17.24 34.37 -15.50
N PHE A 252 -16.36 33.36 -15.56
CA PHE A 252 -15.02 33.36 -14.94
C PHE A 252 -14.18 34.61 -15.31
N THR A 253 -14.48 35.28 -16.43
CA THR A 253 -13.81 36.50 -16.88
C THR A 253 -13.98 37.68 -15.92
N LYS A 254 -15.04 37.67 -15.09
CA LYS A 254 -15.32 38.69 -14.08
C LYS A 254 -14.39 38.63 -12.86
N HIS A 255 -13.66 37.53 -12.68
CA HIS A 255 -12.80 37.28 -11.51
C HIS A 255 -11.31 37.45 -11.79
N PHE A 256 -10.96 38.05 -12.94
CA PHE A 256 -9.57 38.37 -13.26
C PHE A 256 -9.08 39.57 -12.44
N PRO A 257 -7.96 39.45 -11.71
CA PRO A 257 -7.34 40.57 -11.04
C PRO A 257 -7.00 41.72 -11.99
N SER A 258 -7.18 42.95 -11.50
CA SER A 258 -6.59 44.14 -12.10
C SER A 258 -5.12 44.31 -11.70
N LEU A 259 -4.36 45.08 -12.48
CA LEU A 259 -2.95 45.38 -12.17
C LEU A 259 -2.81 46.05 -10.78
N LYS A 260 -3.77 46.90 -10.41
CA LYS A 260 -3.79 47.58 -9.10
C LYS A 260 -3.93 46.56 -7.96
N GLN A 261 -4.80 45.57 -8.11
CA GLN A 261 -4.99 44.50 -7.13
C GLN A 261 -3.75 43.59 -6.99
N LEU A 262 -3.04 43.32 -8.09
CA LEU A 262 -1.77 42.58 -8.02
C LEU A 262 -0.68 43.36 -7.25
N ILE A 263 -0.69 44.69 -7.30
CA ILE A 263 0.23 45.52 -6.52
C ILE A 263 -0.21 45.55 -5.05
N SER A 264 -1.48 45.88 -4.80
CA SER A 264 -2.05 46.02 -3.48
C SER A 264 -3.50 45.59 -3.46
N SER A 265 -3.79 44.55 -2.70
CA SER A 265 -5.14 44.11 -2.35
C SER A 265 -5.25 43.91 -0.85
N PRO A 266 -6.40 44.23 -0.23
CA PRO A 266 -6.65 43.88 1.16
C PRO A 266 -6.57 42.35 1.33
N MET A 267 -6.06 41.91 2.49
CA MET A 267 -5.98 40.49 2.84
C MET A 267 -7.01 40.22 3.93
N ASN A 268 -8.28 40.21 3.52
CA ASN A 268 -9.42 39.96 4.37
C ASN A 268 -10.11 38.65 3.94
N PHE A 269 -11.02 38.18 4.79
CA PHE A 269 -11.90 37.08 4.46
C PHE A 269 -13.06 37.55 3.59
N GLY A 270 -13.40 36.73 2.59
CA GLY A 270 -14.55 36.94 1.72
C GLY A 270 -14.38 36.18 0.41
N PHE A 271 -15.25 36.43 -0.56
CA PHE A 271 -15.21 35.75 -1.85
C PHE A 271 -14.72 36.69 -2.94
N SER A 272 -14.22 36.12 -4.04
CA SER A 272 -13.90 36.93 -5.21
C SER A 272 -15.18 37.55 -5.76
N ILE A 273 -15.18 38.87 -5.93
CA ILE A 273 -16.32 39.61 -6.46
C ILE A 273 -15.95 40.35 -7.75
N PRO A 274 -16.87 40.48 -8.72
CA PRO A 274 -16.64 41.29 -9.91
C PRO A 274 -16.35 42.75 -9.55
N GLY A 275 -15.16 43.27 -9.92
CA GLY A 275 -14.84 44.69 -9.71
C GLY A 275 -13.37 44.98 -9.43
N LYS A 276 -13.08 46.26 -9.11
CA LYS A 276 -11.72 46.76 -8.85
C LYS A 276 -11.27 46.60 -7.40
N ILE A 277 -12.20 46.35 -6.48
CA ILE A 277 -11.95 46.14 -5.06
C ILE A 277 -12.56 44.78 -4.72
N ASP A 278 -11.75 43.91 -4.15
CA ASP A 278 -12.15 42.55 -3.77
C ASP A 278 -11.81 42.36 -2.28
N SER A 279 -12.50 41.43 -1.63
CA SER A 279 -12.29 41.06 -0.23
C SER A 279 -11.05 40.18 -0.06
N ILE A 280 -10.75 39.33 -1.05
CA ILE A 280 -9.57 38.46 -1.05
C ILE A 280 -8.34 39.14 -1.65
N SER A 281 -7.16 38.78 -1.15
CA SER A 281 -5.92 39.35 -1.65
C SER A 281 -5.44 38.68 -2.94
N PHE A 282 -5.16 39.49 -3.95
CA PHE A 282 -4.42 39.13 -5.16
C PHE A 282 -3.00 39.69 -5.16
N SER A 283 -2.56 40.30 -4.05
CA SER A 283 -1.28 40.98 -4.01
C SER A 283 -0.12 40.00 -4.24
N LEU A 284 0.87 40.44 -5.02
CA LEU A 284 2.11 39.70 -5.22
C LEU A 284 3.03 39.77 -4.00
N GLY A 285 2.86 40.79 -3.17
CA GLY A 285 3.74 41.14 -2.06
C GLY A 285 4.82 42.16 -2.45
N ILE A 286 5.10 43.11 -1.55
CA ILE A 286 5.99 44.25 -1.83
C ILE A 286 7.41 43.76 -2.12
N THR A 287 7.92 42.82 -1.33
CA THR A 287 9.26 42.26 -1.53
C THR A 287 9.40 41.60 -2.90
N GLN A 288 8.37 40.90 -3.35
CA GLN A 288 8.30 40.23 -4.63
C GLN A 288 8.29 41.25 -5.80
N LEU A 289 7.53 42.33 -5.68
CA LEU A 289 7.51 43.43 -6.66
C LEU A 289 8.88 44.08 -6.83
N PHE A 290 9.53 44.47 -5.72
CA PHE A 290 10.88 45.04 -5.78
C PHE A 290 11.88 44.06 -6.39
N THR A 291 11.77 42.77 -6.04
CA THR A 291 12.61 41.70 -6.63
C THR A 291 12.39 41.59 -8.14
N LEU A 292 11.14 41.70 -8.62
CA LEU A 292 10.81 41.66 -10.05
C LEU A 292 11.43 42.84 -10.80
N VAL A 293 11.23 44.07 -10.29
CA VAL A 293 11.76 45.31 -10.90
C VAL A 293 13.29 45.26 -10.95
N LEU A 294 13.95 44.90 -9.84
CA LEU A 294 15.40 44.76 -9.79
C LEU A 294 15.90 43.70 -10.77
N SER A 295 15.19 42.58 -10.91
CA SER A 295 15.53 41.53 -11.88
C SER A 295 15.50 42.08 -13.31
N GLY A 296 14.47 42.85 -13.67
CA GLY A 296 14.35 43.51 -14.97
C GLY A 296 15.49 44.50 -15.24
N VAL A 297 15.83 45.35 -14.27
CA VAL A 297 16.96 46.31 -14.38
C VAL A 297 18.30 45.57 -14.57
N ILE A 298 18.54 44.50 -13.80
CA ILE A 298 19.76 43.69 -13.92
C ILE A 298 19.83 43.02 -15.30
N ILE A 299 18.72 42.45 -15.78
CA ILE A 299 18.66 41.84 -17.11
C ILE A 299 18.94 42.88 -18.20
N ALA A 300 18.28 44.04 -18.15
CA ALA A 300 18.47 45.12 -19.12
C ALA A 300 19.94 45.60 -19.15
N LYS A 301 20.55 45.81 -17.98
CA LYS A 301 21.96 46.20 -17.88
C LYS A 301 22.91 45.16 -18.50
N ILE A 302 22.63 43.87 -18.30
CA ILE A 302 23.45 42.79 -18.88
C ILE A 302 23.28 42.73 -20.41
N LEU A 303 22.06 42.93 -20.93
CA LEU A 303 21.78 42.91 -22.37
C LEU A 303 22.38 44.12 -23.09
N ILE A 304 22.29 45.32 -22.51
CA ILE A 304 22.86 46.57 -23.06
C ILE A 304 24.38 46.47 -23.19
N ASN A 305 25.05 45.83 -22.23
CA ASN A 305 26.52 45.67 -22.23
C ASN A 305 27.03 44.58 -23.20
N LYS A 306 26.19 44.10 -24.15
CA LYS A 306 26.49 43.23 -25.31
C LYS A 306 27.54 42.11 -25.08
N LYS A 307 27.38 41.29 -24.03
CA LYS A 307 28.06 39.99 -23.89
C LYS A 307 27.08 38.81 -23.96
N ILE A 308 26.30 38.74 -25.05
CA ILE A 308 25.23 37.74 -25.22
C ILE A 308 25.76 36.34 -25.60
N ASN A 309 26.91 36.24 -26.27
CA ASN A 309 27.40 34.96 -26.80
C ASN A 309 28.06 34.01 -25.78
N SER A 310 28.18 34.40 -24.50
CA SER A 310 28.75 33.58 -23.43
C SER A 310 27.96 33.66 -22.11
N LEU A 311 26.64 33.83 -22.20
CA LEU A 311 25.79 33.98 -21.01
C LEU A 311 25.91 32.79 -20.05
N GLU A 312 26.37 33.08 -18.83
CA GLU A 312 26.42 32.12 -17.72
C GLU A 312 25.06 31.47 -17.47
N ASP A 313 25.06 30.21 -17.03
CA ASP A 313 23.84 29.50 -16.62
C ASP A 313 23.02 30.26 -15.56
N SER A 314 23.69 31.07 -14.72
CA SER A 314 23.05 31.93 -13.72
C SER A 314 22.15 33.00 -14.35
N PHE A 315 22.52 33.53 -15.52
CA PHE A 315 21.72 34.51 -16.26
C PHE A 315 20.52 33.84 -16.95
N LYS A 316 20.71 32.67 -17.58
CA LYS A 316 19.60 31.93 -18.22
C LYS A 316 18.50 31.59 -17.23
N LEU A 317 18.87 31.16 -16.02
CA LEU A 317 17.94 30.92 -14.93
C LEU A 317 17.23 32.19 -14.48
N LEU A 318 17.96 33.30 -14.31
CA LEU A 318 17.37 34.60 -13.97
C LEU A 318 16.35 35.04 -15.02
N ALA A 319 16.70 34.97 -16.31
CA ALA A 319 15.81 35.30 -17.42
C ALA A 319 14.58 34.37 -17.47
N LEU A 320 14.77 33.07 -17.25
CA LEU A 320 13.67 32.10 -17.21
C LEU A 320 12.65 32.44 -16.12
N PHE A 321 13.09 32.67 -14.88
CA PHE A 321 12.15 33.02 -13.80
C PHE A 321 11.55 34.41 -14.00
N PHE A 322 12.27 35.34 -14.61
CA PHE A 322 11.75 36.67 -14.91
C PHE A 322 10.64 36.61 -15.95
N ILE A 323 10.91 35.98 -17.10
CA ILE A 323 9.91 35.76 -18.16
C ILE A 323 8.73 34.94 -17.61
N GLY A 324 9.00 33.88 -16.87
CA GLY A 324 7.97 33.07 -16.22
C GLY A 324 7.09 33.90 -15.28
N ALA A 325 7.69 34.73 -14.41
CA ALA A 325 6.94 35.60 -13.51
C ALA A 325 6.08 36.61 -14.27
N VAL A 326 6.63 37.26 -15.30
CA VAL A 326 5.89 38.22 -16.15
C VAL A 326 4.73 37.54 -16.87
N LEU A 327 4.93 36.36 -17.45
CA LEU A 327 3.87 35.60 -18.12
C LEU A 327 2.78 35.18 -17.13
N LEU A 328 3.15 34.65 -15.96
CA LEU A 328 2.18 34.26 -14.93
C LEU A 328 1.37 35.46 -14.41
N ILE A 329 1.97 36.65 -14.34
CA ILE A 329 1.26 37.90 -14.00
C ILE A 329 0.34 38.30 -15.16
N PHE A 330 0.82 38.23 -16.40
CA PHE A 330 0.05 38.57 -17.58
C PHE A 330 -1.21 37.70 -17.73
N PHE A 331 -1.09 36.38 -17.56
CA PHE A 331 -2.22 35.44 -17.61
C PHE A 331 -3.22 35.57 -16.45
N GLN A 332 -2.90 36.35 -15.42
CA GLN A 332 -3.87 36.71 -14.38
C GLN A 332 -4.71 37.93 -14.76
N LEU A 333 -4.29 38.74 -15.73
CA LEU A 333 -4.97 39.98 -16.09
C LEU A 333 -6.09 39.75 -17.10
N LYS A 334 -7.16 40.53 -16.98
CA LYS A 334 -8.37 40.46 -17.83
C LYS A 334 -8.06 40.54 -19.33
N ILE A 335 -6.96 41.21 -19.72
CA ILE A 335 -6.51 41.29 -21.12
C ILE A 335 -6.27 39.90 -21.76
N THR A 336 -6.04 38.87 -20.96
CA THR A 336 -5.85 37.51 -21.44
C THR A 336 -7.13 36.70 -21.59
N ALA A 337 -8.29 37.24 -21.19
CA ALA A 337 -9.58 36.52 -21.24
C ALA A 337 -9.87 35.83 -22.60
N PRO A 338 -9.62 36.44 -23.78
CA PRO A 338 -9.81 35.76 -25.06
C PRO A 338 -8.94 34.50 -25.23
N ILE A 339 -7.75 34.48 -24.64
CA ILE A 339 -6.86 33.30 -24.67
C ILE A 339 -7.43 32.19 -23.78
N TRP A 340 -8.01 32.54 -22.63
CA TRP A 340 -8.66 31.58 -21.75
C TRP A 340 -9.90 30.99 -22.41
N GLU A 341 -10.71 31.77 -23.11
CA GLU A 341 -11.90 31.30 -23.83
C GLU A 341 -11.57 30.29 -24.95
N LEU A 342 -10.40 30.43 -25.59
CA LEU A 342 -9.94 29.50 -26.63
C LEU A 342 -9.45 28.14 -26.10
N ILE A 343 -9.21 28.02 -24.79
CA ILE A 343 -8.67 26.80 -24.18
C ILE A 343 -9.83 26.09 -23.45
N PRO A 344 -10.37 24.97 -23.94
CA PRO A 344 -11.52 24.29 -23.30
C PRO A 344 -11.28 23.91 -21.83
N ILE A 345 -10.01 23.71 -21.47
CA ILE A 345 -9.55 23.44 -20.11
C ILE A 345 -9.71 24.65 -19.15
N ALA A 346 -9.66 25.88 -19.67
CA ALA A 346 -9.78 27.12 -18.90
C ALA A 346 -11.08 27.21 -18.11
N LEU A 347 -12.18 26.67 -18.66
CA LEU A 347 -13.49 26.61 -18.00
C LEU A 347 -13.44 25.85 -16.66
N PHE A 348 -12.50 24.91 -16.49
CA PHE A 348 -12.34 24.13 -15.25
C PHE A 348 -11.44 24.82 -14.22
N ILE A 349 -10.70 25.85 -14.59
CA ILE A 349 -9.68 26.46 -13.73
C ILE A 349 -10.30 27.41 -12.70
N GLN A 350 -11.55 27.84 -12.91
CA GLN A 350 -12.34 28.78 -12.08
C GLN A 350 -11.70 30.17 -11.94
N PHE A 351 -10.45 30.26 -11.48
CA PHE A 351 -9.80 31.50 -11.09
C PHE A 351 -8.36 31.61 -11.61
N SER A 352 -8.07 32.67 -12.37
CA SER A 352 -6.73 32.91 -12.94
C SER A 352 -5.67 33.19 -11.88
N TRP A 353 -6.05 33.81 -10.75
CA TRP A 353 -5.13 34.13 -9.64
C TRP A 353 -4.53 32.90 -8.94
N ARG A 354 -5.02 31.68 -9.20
CA ARG A 354 -4.39 30.42 -8.77
C ARG A 354 -2.98 30.23 -9.34
N LEU A 355 -2.63 30.93 -10.42
CA LEU A 355 -1.26 31.00 -10.94
C LEU A 355 -0.26 31.58 -9.93
N SER A 356 -0.74 32.29 -8.90
CA SER A 356 0.08 32.81 -7.79
C SER A 356 0.83 31.72 -7.03
N LEU A 357 0.33 30.48 -7.02
CA LEU A 357 1.03 29.31 -6.49
C LEU A 357 2.40 29.15 -7.15
N PHE A 358 2.45 29.12 -8.48
CA PHE A 358 3.70 28.94 -9.22
C PHE A 358 4.55 30.21 -9.25
N LEU A 359 3.90 31.38 -9.23
CA LEU A 359 4.57 32.66 -9.16
C LEU A 359 5.39 32.81 -7.87
N SER A 360 4.92 32.24 -6.76
CA SER A 360 5.70 32.21 -5.50
C SER A 360 7.05 31.49 -5.67
N VAL A 361 7.09 30.42 -6.47
CA VAL A 361 8.32 29.66 -6.77
C VAL A 361 9.21 30.41 -7.75
N ALA A 362 8.62 31.10 -8.74
CA ALA A 362 9.37 31.99 -9.64
C ALA A 362 10.07 33.12 -8.85
N PHE A 363 9.38 33.74 -7.87
CA PHE A 363 9.98 34.75 -7.00
C PHE A 363 11.08 34.19 -6.09
N ALA A 364 10.94 32.96 -5.59
CA ALA A 364 12.00 32.27 -4.85
C ALA A 364 13.28 32.15 -5.71
N GLY A 365 13.12 31.74 -6.98
CA GLY A 365 14.18 31.69 -7.97
C GLY A 365 14.80 33.07 -8.25
N LEU A 366 13.97 34.08 -8.55
CA LEU A 366 14.43 35.45 -8.82
C LEU A 366 15.23 36.03 -7.66
N GLY A 367 14.68 35.99 -6.45
CA GLY A 367 15.33 36.52 -5.24
C GLY A 367 16.71 35.88 -5.01
N ALA A 368 16.81 34.56 -5.21
CA ALA A 368 18.07 33.85 -5.11
C ALA A 368 19.08 34.23 -6.22
N MET A 369 18.63 34.41 -7.47
CA MET A 369 19.52 34.70 -8.60
C MET A 369 20.02 36.15 -8.63
N ILE A 370 19.26 37.12 -8.12
CA ILE A 370 19.68 38.53 -8.03
C ILE A 370 20.58 38.81 -6.84
N TRP A 371 20.46 38.05 -5.74
CA TRP A 371 21.21 38.29 -4.51
C TRP A 371 22.73 38.51 -4.68
N PRO A 372 23.47 37.66 -5.44
CA PRO A 372 24.89 37.88 -5.67
C PRO A 372 25.20 39.10 -6.57
N LYS A 373 24.21 39.61 -7.32
CA LYS A 373 24.34 40.67 -8.33
C LYS A 373 24.03 42.08 -7.79
N ILE A 374 23.56 42.19 -6.54
CA ILE A 374 23.19 43.46 -5.89
C ILE A 374 24.15 43.84 -4.76
N ASN A 375 24.26 45.14 -4.49
CA ASN A 375 25.11 45.68 -3.42
C ASN A 375 24.50 45.48 -2.01
N ASN A 376 25.28 45.71 -0.96
CA ASN A 376 24.83 45.50 0.42
C ASN A 376 23.69 46.43 0.85
N LYS A 377 23.61 47.67 0.34
CA LYS A 377 22.52 48.60 0.66
C LYS A 377 21.18 48.04 0.18
N ILE A 378 21.12 47.56 -1.07
CA ILE A 378 19.92 46.93 -1.64
C ILE A 378 19.58 45.63 -0.90
N ARG A 379 20.58 44.81 -0.52
CA ARG A 379 20.33 43.59 0.25
C ARG A 379 19.66 43.88 1.59
N TRP A 380 20.15 44.87 2.35
CA TRP A 380 19.55 45.25 3.63
C TRP A 380 18.16 45.86 3.47
N PHE A 381 17.96 46.67 2.42
CA PHE A 381 16.63 47.16 2.07
C PHE A 381 15.64 46.03 1.79
N LEU A 382 16.02 45.05 0.95
CA LEU A 382 15.19 43.88 0.64
C LEU A 382 14.89 43.02 1.88
N VAL A 383 15.87 42.82 2.76
CA VAL A 383 15.67 42.10 4.03
C VAL A 383 14.75 42.89 4.96
N GLY A 384 14.88 44.21 5.02
CA GLY A 384 14.01 45.09 5.81
C GLY A 384 12.56 45.00 5.39
N ILE A 385 12.26 45.18 4.09
CA ILE A 385 10.88 45.08 3.57
C ILE A 385 10.32 43.66 3.73
N LEU A 386 11.15 42.62 3.56
CA LEU A 386 10.75 41.23 3.76
C LEU A 386 10.38 40.95 5.22
N THR A 387 11.18 41.47 6.15
CA THR A 387 10.94 41.32 7.58
C THR A 387 9.66 42.05 7.98
N LEU A 388 9.46 43.28 7.51
CA LEU A 388 8.21 44.02 7.73
C LEU A 388 7.00 43.28 7.15
N GLN A 389 7.11 42.72 5.95
CA GLN A 389 6.04 41.95 5.31
C GLN A 389 5.68 40.69 6.12
N LEU A 390 6.68 39.91 6.55
CA LEU A 390 6.46 38.73 7.40
C LEU A 390 5.87 39.11 8.76
N LEU A 391 6.34 40.20 9.38
CA LEU A 391 5.78 40.70 10.64
C LEU A 391 4.32 41.13 10.47
N SER A 392 3.99 41.85 9.39
CA SER A 392 2.61 42.24 9.07
C SER A 392 1.71 41.03 8.91
N PHE A 393 2.13 40.01 8.16
CA PHE A 393 1.34 38.78 8.01
C PHE A 393 1.22 37.98 9.31
N SER A 394 2.27 37.92 10.13
CA SER A 394 2.23 37.21 11.43
C SER A 394 1.26 37.81 12.46
N ARG A 395 0.85 39.07 12.26
CA ARG A 395 -0.14 39.78 13.09
C ARG A 395 -1.56 39.57 12.61
N MET A 396 -1.76 39.08 11.39
CA MET A 396 -3.08 38.75 10.88
C MET A 396 -3.65 37.54 11.61
N LYS A 397 -4.97 37.49 11.69
CA LYS A 397 -5.72 36.45 12.40
C LYS A 397 -6.82 35.92 11.47
N PRO A 398 -7.22 34.65 11.61
CA PRO A 398 -8.47 34.18 11.03
C PRO A 398 -9.65 35.02 11.51
N VAL A 399 -10.73 35.00 10.75
CA VAL A 399 -11.98 35.69 11.14
C VAL A 399 -12.55 35.10 12.41
N ASP A 400 -12.58 33.77 12.47
CA ASP A 400 -13.09 33.03 13.61
C ASP A 400 -12.44 31.65 13.68
N TYR A 401 -12.72 30.94 14.77
CA TYR A 401 -12.39 29.55 14.97
C TYR A 401 -13.64 28.77 15.33
N PHE A 402 -13.76 27.57 14.77
CA PHE A 402 -14.82 26.65 15.14
C PHE A 402 -14.22 25.34 15.65
N HIS A 403 -15.06 24.56 16.32
CA HIS A 403 -14.73 23.22 16.78
C HIS A 403 -15.96 22.32 16.62
N ARG A 404 -15.75 21.11 16.11
CA ARG A 404 -16.76 20.06 16.06
C ARG A 404 -16.18 18.72 16.54
N ASN A 405 -17.05 17.87 17.05
CA ASN A 405 -16.68 16.52 17.39
C ASN A 405 -16.50 15.70 16.10
N ASN A 406 -15.72 14.62 16.17
CA ASN A 406 -15.53 13.72 15.03
C ASN A 406 -16.86 13.15 14.50
N ILE A 407 -17.87 12.97 15.38
CA ILE A 407 -19.18 12.45 14.99
C ILE A 407 -19.92 13.43 14.07
N ASP A 408 -19.75 14.74 14.26
CA ASP A 408 -20.40 15.76 13.44
C ASP A 408 -19.86 15.72 12.00
N TYR A 409 -18.58 15.39 11.83
CA TYR A 409 -17.97 15.17 10.51
C TYR A 409 -18.32 13.81 9.91
N ASP A 410 -18.46 12.78 10.75
CA ASP A 410 -18.90 11.45 10.30
C ASP A 410 -20.36 11.51 9.79
N ALA A 411 -21.22 12.34 10.38
CA ALA A 411 -22.61 12.55 9.98
C ALA A 411 -22.85 13.82 9.13
N PHE A 412 -21.80 14.33 8.46
CA PHE A 412 -21.87 15.59 7.73
C PHE A 412 -22.90 15.53 6.59
N THR A 413 -23.92 16.39 6.67
CA THR A 413 -25.13 16.29 5.84
C THR A 413 -25.05 17.01 4.50
N GLN A 414 -24.18 18.00 4.35
CA GLN A 414 -24.10 18.79 3.13
C GLN A 414 -23.27 18.06 2.05
N SER A 415 -23.23 18.62 0.84
CA SER A 415 -22.16 18.30 -0.10
C SER A 415 -20.82 18.85 0.43
N THR A 416 -19.75 18.63 -0.32
CA THR A 416 -18.45 19.25 0.00
C THR A 416 -17.92 20.05 -1.18
N THR A 417 -18.79 20.43 -2.10
CA THR A 417 -18.50 21.06 -3.38
C THR A 417 -19.31 22.35 -3.47
N VAL A 418 -18.84 23.33 -4.24
CA VAL A 418 -19.41 24.69 -4.17
C VAL A 418 -20.79 24.75 -4.81
N ASN A 419 -20.96 24.14 -5.98
CA ASN A 419 -22.21 24.14 -6.73
C ASN A 419 -22.75 22.73 -6.95
N ASN A 420 -22.44 21.80 -6.03
CA ASN A 420 -22.77 20.38 -6.17
C ASN A 420 -22.27 19.79 -7.49
N GLU A 421 -21.13 20.24 -8.01
CA GLU A 421 -20.67 19.87 -9.36
C GLU A 421 -20.41 18.36 -9.54
N ASN A 422 -20.19 17.60 -8.46
CA ASN A 422 -20.07 16.13 -8.52
C ASN A 422 -21.41 15.42 -8.30
N LEU A 423 -22.55 16.11 -8.36
CA LEU A 423 -23.87 15.48 -8.30
C LEU A 423 -24.11 14.68 -9.59
N PRO A 424 -24.61 13.43 -9.52
CA PRO A 424 -25.07 12.72 -10.70
C PRO A 424 -26.13 13.53 -11.46
N LYS A 425 -26.07 13.58 -12.79
CA LYS A 425 -26.96 14.44 -13.60
C LYS A 425 -28.44 14.14 -13.43
N ASN A 426 -28.76 12.87 -13.18
CA ASN A 426 -30.13 12.41 -13.05
C ASN A 426 -30.71 12.60 -11.64
N PHE A 427 -29.88 12.98 -10.66
CA PHE A 427 -30.34 13.11 -9.28
C PHE A 427 -31.04 14.46 -9.07
N SER A 428 -32.37 14.41 -8.89
CA SER A 428 -33.22 15.58 -8.65
C SER A 428 -33.98 15.55 -7.33
N TYR A 429 -33.86 14.48 -6.54
CA TYR A 429 -34.66 14.28 -5.32
C TYR A 429 -34.42 15.39 -4.28
N LEU A 430 -35.47 16.16 -3.98
CA LEU A 430 -35.39 17.37 -3.13
C LEU A 430 -35.72 17.12 -1.65
N ASP A 431 -36.38 16.01 -1.31
CA ASP A 431 -36.80 15.73 0.07
C ASP A 431 -35.71 15.03 0.88
N ILE A 432 -34.60 15.74 1.04
CA ILE A 432 -33.35 15.19 1.56
C ILE A 432 -33.43 14.91 3.09
N ALA A 433 -34.39 15.50 3.80
CA ALA A 433 -34.59 15.33 5.25
C ALA A 433 -35.27 13.99 5.63
N ASP A 434 -35.83 13.29 4.64
CA ASP A 434 -36.68 12.10 4.79
C ASP A 434 -35.91 10.77 4.70
N TRP A 435 -34.58 10.82 4.84
CA TRP A 435 -33.71 9.64 4.71
C TRP A 435 -33.98 8.61 5.82
N GLN A 436 -34.15 7.35 5.41
CA GLN A 436 -34.24 6.20 6.30
C GLN A 436 -33.40 5.05 5.74
N PRO A 437 -32.80 4.18 6.56
CA PRO A 437 -32.03 3.02 6.09
C PRO A 437 -32.92 1.87 5.59
N THR A 438 -33.98 2.20 4.84
CA THR A 438 -34.99 1.27 4.34
C THR A 438 -35.40 1.66 2.92
N PRO A 439 -35.68 0.69 2.02
CA PRO A 439 -36.21 1.01 0.71
C PRO A 439 -37.64 1.59 0.81
N LYS A 440 -38.07 2.36 -0.20
CA LYS A 440 -39.45 2.84 -0.35
C LYS A 440 -40.12 2.12 -1.53
N ILE A 441 -41.37 1.69 -1.35
CA ILE A 441 -42.20 1.16 -2.43
C ILE A 441 -42.79 2.35 -3.17
N ILE A 442 -42.50 2.48 -4.47
CA ILE A 442 -42.98 3.60 -5.29
C ILE A 442 -44.30 3.26 -5.97
N ASP A 443 -44.40 2.03 -6.49
CA ASP A 443 -45.57 1.52 -7.21
C ASP A 443 -45.71 0.01 -6.96
N GLY A 444 -46.95 -0.49 -6.90
CA GLY A 444 -47.28 -1.88 -6.60
C GLY A 444 -47.54 -2.20 -5.12
N GLN A 445 -47.82 -3.48 -4.82
CA GLN A 445 -48.15 -3.96 -3.47
C GLN A 445 -47.14 -4.99 -2.97
N GLY A 446 -46.62 -4.77 -1.77
CA GLY A 446 -45.69 -5.65 -1.08
C GLY A 446 -45.35 -5.14 0.31
N ASP A 447 -44.59 -5.95 1.06
CA ASP A 447 -44.18 -5.64 2.43
C ASP A 447 -42.66 -5.81 2.56
N ILE A 448 -42.01 -4.83 3.18
CA ILE A 448 -40.60 -4.96 3.58
C ILE A 448 -40.58 -5.87 4.81
N ILE A 449 -40.04 -7.07 4.67
CA ILE A 449 -40.04 -8.08 5.75
C ILE A 449 -39.00 -7.70 6.79
N LYS A 450 -37.77 -7.46 6.35
CA LYS A 450 -36.62 -7.26 7.23
C LYS A 450 -35.49 -6.55 6.49
N VAL A 451 -34.85 -5.59 7.16
CA VAL A 451 -33.54 -5.07 6.76
C VAL A 451 -32.48 -5.70 7.64
N GLU A 452 -31.58 -6.50 7.04
CA GLU A 452 -30.50 -7.17 7.78
C GLU A 452 -29.40 -6.18 8.15
N TYR A 453 -28.95 -5.38 7.18
CA TYR A 453 -28.03 -4.28 7.40
C TYR A 453 -28.13 -3.23 6.30
N TRP A 454 -27.82 -1.98 6.65
CA TRP A 454 -27.75 -0.86 5.72
C TRP A 454 -26.52 0.00 6.02
N THR A 455 -25.61 0.06 5.05
CA THR A 455 -24.44 0.96 5.06
C THR A 455 -24.47 1.79 3.77
N GLY A 456 -23.72 2.88 3.69
CA GLY A 456 -23.76 3.72 2.48
C GLY A 456 -23.09 3.09 1.25
N SER A 457 -22.41 1.94 1.40
CA SER A 457 -21.79 1.18 0.30
C SER A 457 -22.38 -0.21 0.08
N ARG A 458 -23.14 -0.76 1.04
CA ARG A 458 -23.72 -2.12 1.01
C ARG A 458 -25.01 -2.19 1.81
N ARG A 459 -26.01 -2.90 1.30
CA ARG A 459 -27.24 -3.25 2.04
C ARG A 459 -27.74 -4.63 1.68
N GLN A 460 -28.46 -5.22 2.64
CA GLN A 460 -29.15 -6.49 2.46
C GLN A 460 -30.50 -6.44 3.17
N TYR A 461 -31.55 -6.83 2.47
CA TYR A 461 -32.92 -6.84 3.00
C TYR A 461 -33.80 -7.84 2.25
N GLU A 462 -34.91 -8.20 2.89
CA GLU A 462 -35.91 -9.14 2.39
C GLU A 462 -37.25 -8.42 2.14
N ILE A 463 -37.87 -8.70 0.99
CA ILE A 463 -39.16 -8.14 0.59
C ILE A 463 -40.12 -9.25 0.18
N SER A 464 -41.38 -9.10 0.57
CA SER A 464 -42.50 -9.92 0.09
C SER A 464 -43.25 -9.16 -0.99
N VAL A 465 -43.22 -9.67 -2.22
CA VAL A 465 -43.90 -9.08 -3.38
C VAL A 465 -45.26 -9.76 -3.53
N LYS A 466 -46.36 -8.98 -3.52
CA LYS A 466 -47.74 -9.50 -3.74
C LYS A 466 -48.15 -9.36 -5.22
N SER A 467 -47.75 -8.26 -5.85
CA SER A 467 -47.89 -7.99 -7.28
C SER A 467 -46.61 -7.33 -7.77
N ALA A 468 -46.38 -7.28 -9.09
CA ALA A 468 -45.25 -6.54 -9.65
C ALA A 468 -45.14 -5.14 -9.01
N MET A 469 -43.93 -4.78 -8.59
CA MET A 469 -43.69 -3.56 -7.82
C MET A 469 -42.35 -2.92 -8.13
N THR A 470 -42.29 -1.60 -7.98
CA THR A 470 -41.09 -0.79 -8.12
C THR A 470 -40.59 -0.35 -6.76
N ILE A 471 -39.30 -0.58 -6.50
CA ILE A 471 -38.64 -0.24 -5.25
C ILE A 471 -37.58 0.81 -5.54
N ALA A 472 -37.51 1.84 -4.68
CA ALA A 472 -36.43 2.82 -4.69
C ALA A 472 -35.66 2.78 -3.36
N GLU A 473 -34.33 2.70 -3.45
CA GLU A 473 -33.43 2.85 -2.32
C GLU A 473 -33.11 4.35 -2.10
N PRO A 474 -32.98 4.82 -0.86
CA PRO A 474 -32.55 6.19 -0.56
C PRO A 474 -31.03 6.35 -0.75
N THR A 475 -30.56 6.18 -1.98
CA THR A 475 -29.16 6.32 -2.40
C THR A 475 -29.12 6.82 -3.83
N MET A 476 -28.22 7.77 -4.13
CA MET A 476 -28.04 8.25 -5.50
C MET A 476 -27.59 7.13 -6.43
N ASP A 477 -28.21 7.03 -7.61
CA ASP A 477 -27.67 6.19 -8.67
C ASP A 477 -26.39 6.81 -9.22
N PHE A 478 -25.35 5.99 -9.30
CA PHE A 478 -24.04 6.35 -9.82
C PHE A 478 -23.32 5.10 -10.32
N ALA A 479 -22.55 5.25 -11.40
CA ALA A 479 -21.87 4.11 -12.01
C ALA A 479 -21.05 3.30 -10.99
N GLY A 480 -21.20 1.97 -11.04
CA GLY A 480 -20.51 1.02 -10.16
C GLY A 480 -21.34 0.49 -8.98
N TRP A 481 -22.60 0.90 -8.85
CA TRP A 481 -23.60 0.16 -8.06
C TRP A 481 -24.03 -1.13 -8.79
N GLU A 482 -24.26 -2.20 -8.03
CA GLU A 482 -24.85 -3.45 -8.51
C GLU A 482 -25.89 -3.92 -7.49
N THR A 483 -27.10 -4.24 -7.96
CA THR A 483 -28.13 -4.88 -7.14
C THR A 483 -28.34 -6.31 -7.61
N ILE A 484 -28.15 -7.24 -6.67
CA ILE A 484 -28.36 -8.66 -6.85
C ILE A 484 -29.67 -9.03 -6.18
N VAL A 485 -30.50 -9.77 -6.89
CA VAL A 485 -31.77 -10.27 -6.40
C VAL A 485 -31.74 -11.80 -6.40
N LEU A 486 -32.17 -12.40 -5.29
CA LEU A 486 -32.29 -13.83 -5.09
C LEU A 486 -33.78 -14.19 -4.95
N PHE A 487 -34.28 -14.99 -5.89
CA PHE A 487 -35.66 -15.47 -5.95
C PHE A 487 -35.67 -16.96 -6.27
N ASP A 488 -36.34 -17.78 -5.46
CA ASP A 488 -36.39 -19.24 -5.61
C ASP A 488 -35.01 -19.90 -5.84
N GLY A 489 -33.99 -19.42 -5.11
CA GLY A 489 -32.62 -19.93 -5.22
C GLY A 489 -31.87 -19.50 -6.49
N LYS A 490 -32.50 -18.77 -7.42
CA LYS A 490 -31.86 -18.18 -8.60
C LYS A 490 -31.37 -16.77 -8.29
N LYS A 491 -30.18 -16.45 -8.79
CA LYS A 491 -29.54 -15.14 -8.65
C LYS A 491 -29.60 -14.37 -9.96
N SER A 492 -30.12 -13.15 -9.93
CA SER A 492 -30.12 -12.20 -11.07
C SER A 492 -29.53 -10.86 -10.66
N ILE A 493 -29.03 -10.11 -11.64
CA ILE A 493 -28.66 -8.70 -11.50
C ILE A 493 -29.78 -7.90 -12.16
N VAL A 494 -30.28 -6.88 -11.47
CA VAL A 494 -31.36 -6.03 -11.98
C VAL A 494 -30.79 -4.81 -12.68
N ASP A 495 -31.50 -4.37 -13.71
CA ASP A 495 -31.25 -3.08 -14.35
C ASP A 495 -31.94 -1.97 -13.55
N TYR A 496 -31.28 -0.81 -13.47
CA TYR A 496 -31.85 0.35 -12.82
C TYR A 496 -32.79 1.10 -13.76
N ILE A 497 -33.90 1.52 -13.17
CA ILE A 497 -34.89 2.37 -13.82
C ILE A 497 -34.78 3.78 -13.25
N ASP A 498 -35.09 4.77 -14.08
CA ASP A 498 -35.05 6.17 -13.70
C ASP A 498 -36.21 6.90 -14.38
N ASN A 499 -36.99 7.64 -13.59
CA ASN A 499 -38.17 8.39 -14.01
C ASN A 499 -38.44 9.52 -13.00
N GLU A 500 -39.47 10.33 -13.26
CA GLU A 500 -39.82 11.49 -12.41
C GLU A 500 -40.14 11.15 -10.95
N GLN A 501 -40.52 9.90 -10.62
CA GLN A 501 -40.79 9.49 -9.23
C GLN A 501 -39.54 8.94 -8.52
N ILE A 502 -38.58 8.43 -9.29
CA ILE A 502 -37.32 7.88 -8.79
C ILE A 502 -36.32 9.00 -8.51
N GLU A 503 -36.28 10.01 -9.38
CA GLU A 503 -35.48 11.23 -9.23
C GLU A 503 -33.97 10.94 -9.07
N GLY A 504 -33.46 9.98 -9.85
CA GLY A 504 -32.05 9.59 -9.87
C GLY A 504 -31.57 8.78 -8.66
N ARG A 505 -32.49 8.20 -7.88
CA ARG A 505 -32.19 7.20 -6.86
C ARG A 505 -32.02 5.81 -7.47
N ILE A 506 -31.33 4.92 -6.77
CA ILE A 506 -31.27 3.50 -7.17
C ILE A 506 -32.68 2.91 -7.08
N ALA A 507 -33.23 2.49 -8.21
CA ALA A 507 -34.54 1.86 -8.27
C ALA A 507 -34.58 0.74 -9.30
N TYR A 508 -35.38 -0.28 -9.03
CA TYR A 508 -35.52 -1.46 -9.88
C TYR A 508 -36.90 -2.10 -9.66
N ARG A 509 -37.31 -2.93 -10.62
CA ARG A 509 -38.63 -3.56 -10.65
C ARG A 509 -38.53 -5.06 -10.32
N LEU A 510 -39.47 -5.55 -9.52
CA LEU A 510 -39.65 -6.96 -9.21
C LEU A 510 -40.99 -7.41 -9.81
N GLU A 511 -40.97 -8.41 -10.70
CA GLU A 511 -42.15 -8.79 -11.49
C GLU A 511 -42.96 -9.93 -10.85
N GLU A 512 -42.29 -10.98 -10.35
CA GLU A 512 -42.96 -12.20 -9.90
C GLU A 512 -43.37 -12.09 -8.41
N PRO A 513 -44.59 -12.53 -8.01
CA PRO A 513 -44.96 -12.60 -6.59
C PRO A 513 -44.14 -13.61 -5.81
N GLY A 514 -43.74 -13.27 -4.58
CA GLY A 514 -43.01 -14.16 -3.67
C GLY A 514 -41.98 -13.42 -2.82
N LYS A 515 -41.07 -14.17 -2.20
CA LYS A 515 -40.04 -13.61 -1.31
C LYS A 515 -38.72 -13.40 -2.05
N TYR A 516 -38.19 -12.20 -1.92
CA TYR A 516 -36.92 -11.82 -2.51
C TYR A 516 -35.91 -11.47 -1.43
N GLU A 517 -34.69 -11.97 -1.59
CA GLU A 517 -33.53 -11.48 -0.86
C GLU A 517 -32.74 -10.56 -1.78
N ILE A 518 -32.53 -9.32 -1.34
CA ILE A 518 -31.91 -8.26 -2.15
C ILE A 518 -30.58 -7.88 -1.52
N ARG A 519 -29.55 -7.77 -2.36
CA ARG A 519 -28.21 -7.34 -1.98
C ARG A 519 -27.73 -6.26 -2.93
N THR A 520 -27.66 -5.03 -2.45
CA THR A 520 -27.11 -3.91 -3.23
C THR A 520 -25.74 -3.52 -2.71
N GLN A 521 -24.77 -3.37 -3.61
CA GLN A 521 -23.38 -3.06 -3.26
C GLN A 521 -22.73 -2.10 -4.26
N PHE A 522 -21.86 -1.22 -3.77
CA PHE A 522 -21.02 -0.39 -4.61
C PHE A 522 -19.79 -1.20 -5.05
N SER A 523 -20.00 -2.05 -6.05
CA SER A 523 -19.00 -2.99 -6.60
C SER A 523 -17.82 -2.28 -7.28
N GLN A 524 -18.03 -1.02 -7.69
CA GLN A 524 -17.09 -0.19 -8.45
C GLN A 524 -16.70 -0.76 -9.82
N LYS A 525 -17.46 -1.73 -10.34
CA LYS A 525 -17.16 -2.36 -11.64
C LYS A 525 -17.53 -1.44 -12.78
N THR A 526 -16.53 -0.72 -13.28
CA THR A 526 -16.59 0.00 -14.54
C THR A 526 -15.26 -0.19 -15.27
N TRP A 527 -15.26 -0.15 -16.60
CA TRP A 527 -14.02 -0.34 -17.36
C TRP A 527 -12.92 0.68 -16.99
N PRO A 528 -13.18 1.99 -16.76
CA PRO A 528 -12.14 2.95 -16.41
C PRO A 528 -11.51 2.63 -15.04
N ARG A 529 -12.33 2.19 -14.09
CA ARG A 529 -11.88 1.82 -12.74
C ARG A 529 -11.05 0.55 -12.76
N MET A 530 -11.51 -0.49 -13.47
CA MET A 530 -10.78 -1.76 -13.59
C MET A 530 -9.41 -1.57 -14.25
N VAL A 531 -9.37 -0.86 -15.39
CA VAL A 531 -8.12 -0.56 -16.10
C VAL A 531 -7.21 0.33 -15.25
N GLY A 532 -7.74 1.41 -14.67
CA GLY A 532 -6.97 2.34 -13.85
C GLY A 532 -6.34 1.64 -12.63
N ASN A 533 -7.14 0.85 -11.90
CA ASN A 533 -6.68 0.07 -10.75
C ASN A 533 -5.62 -0.95 -11.18
N GLY A 534 -5.87 -1.73 -12.24
CA GLY A 534 -4.96 -2.75 -12.74
C GLY A 534 -3.59 -2.18 -13.14
N VAL A 535 -3.58 -1.09 -13.93
CA VAL A 535 -2.33 -0.45 -14.36
C VAL A 535 -1.58 0.15 -13.17
N SER A 536 -2.27 0.78 -12.23
CA SER A 536 -1.62 1.33 -11.02
C SER A 536 -1.02 0.25 -10.13
N ILE A 537 -1.68 -0.91 -9.97
CA ILE A 537 -1.13 -2.05 -9.23
C ILE A 537 0.12 -2.59 -9.92
N VAL A 538 0.06 -2.80 -11.24
CA VAL A 538 1.22 -3.27 -12.03
C VAL A 538 2.37 -2.27 -11.93
N ALA A 539 2.11 -0.97 -12.06
CA ALA A 539 3.13 0.08 -11.92
C ALA A 539 3.74 0.12 -10.51
N LEU A 540 2.95 -0.13 -9.47
CA LEU A 540 3.41 -0.24 -8.09
C LEU A 540 4.33 -1.44 -7.91
N ILE A 541 3.93 -2.62 -8.39
CA ILE A 541 4.74 -3.84 -8.36
C ILE A 541 6.05 -3.62 -9.11
N ILE A 542 6.01 -3.06 -10.33
CA ILE A 542 7.22 -2.76 -11.11
C ILE A 542 8.12 -1.78 -10.36
N SER A 543 7.56 -0.72 -9.76
CA SER A 543 8.33 0.27 -9.01
C SER A 543 9.03 -0.36 -7.80
N LEU A 544 8.33 -1.21 -7.05
CA LEU A 544 8.91 -1.99 -5.96
C LEU A 544 9.99 -2.95 -6.48
N VAL A 545 9.72 -3.68 -7.56
CA VAL A 545 10.73 -4.55 -8.20
C VAL A 545 11.96 -3.75 -8.61
N LEU A 546 11.83 -2.57 -9.24
CA LEU A 546 12.95 -1.74 -9.68
C LEU A 546 13.77 -1.17 -8.52
N VAL A 547 13.12 -0.76 -7.42
CA VAL A 547 13.78 -0.44 -6.14
C VAL A 547 14.68 -1.58 -5.71
N PHE A 548 14.12 -2.80 -5.69
CA PHE A 548 14.83 -3.98 -5.23
C PHE A 548 15.85 -4.50 -6.26
N ARG A 549 15.67 -4.21 -7.55
CA ARG A 549 16.51 -4.64 -8.69
C ARG A 549 17.86 -3.91 -8.76
N LYS A 550 17.95 -2.65 -8.29
CA LYS A 550 19.22 -1.88 -8.29
C LYS A 550 20.26 -2.39 -7.29
N ASN A 551 19.89 -3.32 -6.41
CA ASN A 551 20.88 -4.13 -5.72
C ASN A 551 21.40 -5.21 -6.69
N LEU A 552 22.62 -5.04 -7.21
CA LEU A 552 23.35 -6.09 -7.96
C LEU A 552 23.38 -7.43 -7.20
N LYS A 553 23.29 -7.41 -5.86
CA LYS A 553 23.18 -8.60 -5.00
C LYS A 553 21.80 -9.28 -5.06
N LEU A 554 20.71 -8.56 -5.31
CA LEU A 554 19.33 -9.07 -5.28
C LEU A 554 18.78 -9.45 -6.65
N LYS A 555 19.33 -8.92 -7.74
CA LYS A 555 18.81 -9.13 -9.11
C LYS A 555 18.68 -10.62 -9.46
N ARG A 556 19.65 -11.47 -9.06
CA ARG A 556 19.60 -12.92 -9.33
C ARG A 556 18.52 -13.64 -8.52
N GLU A 557 18.43 -13.35 -7.21
CA GLU A 557 17.44 -13.93 -6.30
C GLU A 557 16.01 -13.58 -6.74
N LEU A 558 15.77 -12.30 -7.00
CA LEU A 558 14.45 -11.83 -7.41
C LEU A 558 14.07 -12.36 -8.80
N ASN A 559 14.98 -12.33 -9.77
CA ASN A 559 14.71 -12.89 -11.10
C ASN A 559 14.37 -14.39 -11.01
N PHE A 560 15.13 -15.17 -10.23
CA PHE A 560 14.81 -16.58 -10.06
C PHE A 560 13.45 -16.78 -9.40
N TYR A 561 13.16 -16.05 -8.31
CA TYR A 561 11.90 -16.21 -7.61
C TYR A 561 10.70 -15.83 -8.48
N LEU A 562 10.80 -14.73 -9.24
CA LEU A 562 9.77 -14.33 -10.20
C LEU A 562 9.62 -15.36 -11.32
N ASN A 563 10.73 -15.85 -11.89
CA ASN A 563 10.68 -16.90 -12.92
C ASN A 563 10.09 -18.20 -12.38
N TRP A 564 10.40 -18.59 -11.14
CA TRP A 564 9.85 -19.76 -10.48
C TRP A 564 8.34 -19.62 -10.23
N LYS A 565 7.88 -18.44 -9.80
CA LYS A 565 6.44 -18.13 -9.68
C LYS A 565 5.73 -18.19 -11.03
N ILE A 566 6.30 -17.56 -12.06
CA ILE A 566 5.76 -17.57 -13.42
C ILE A 566 5.72 -19.00 -13.96
N PHE A 567 6.77 -19.79 -13.73
CA PHE A 567 6.84 -21.19 -14.12
C PHE A 567 5.72 -22.01 -13.48
N LEU A 568 5.53 -21.94 -12.15
CA LEU A 568 4.45 -22.65 -11.48
C LEU A 568 3.06 -22.19 -11.94
N PHE A 569 2.90 -20.89 -12.20
CA PHE A 569 1.66 -20.36 -12.76
C PHE A 569 1.34 -20.95 -14.13
N PHE A 570 2.32 -21.02 -15.04
CA PHE A 570 2.14 -21.64 -16.35
C PHE A 570 1.89 -23.15 -16.27
N VAL A 571 2.56 -23.87 -15.36
CA VAL A 571 2.27 -25.28 -15.10
C VAL A 571 0.83 -25.45 -14.61
N GLY A 572 0.36 -24.61 -13.69
CA GLY A 572 -1.03 -24.61 -13.22
C GLY A 572 -2.05 -24.28 -14.33
N LEU A 573 -1.73 -23.35 -15.23
CA LEU A 573 -2.55 -23.05 -16.41
C LEU A 573 -2.60 -24.21 -17.41
N ALA A 574 -1.52 -24.97 -17.56
CA ALA A 574 -1.45 -26.13 -18.46
C ALA A 574 -2.04 -27.41 -17.84
N ALA A 575 -2.22 -27.47 -16.52
CA ALA A 575 -2.70 -28.65 -15.81
C ALA A 575 -4.04 -29.20 -16.34
N PRO A 576 -5.06 -28.36 -16.66
CA PRO A 576 -6.33 -28.86 -17.21
C PRO A 576 -6.21 -29.52 -18.59
N LEU A 577 -5.11 -29.29 -19.32
CA LEU A 577 -4.86 -29.94 -20.62
C LEU A 577 -4.40 -31.40 -20.47
N LEU A 578 -3.96 -31.79 -19.27
CA LEU A 578 -3.32 -33.08 -19.01
C LEU A 578 -4.17 -33.99 -18.12
N LEU A 579 -4.88 -33.43 -17.14
CA LEU A 579 -5.73 -34.17 -16.21
C LEU A 579 -7.05 -33.42 -15.97
N ILE A 580 -8.11 -34.18 -15.74
CA ILE A 580 -9.44 -33.66 -15.39
C ILE A 580 -9.45 -33.28 -13.92
N TYR A 581 -10.10 -32.16 -13.60
CA TYR A 581 -10.29 -31.70 -12.24
C TYR A 581 -11.21 -32.64 -11.46
N ASP A 582 -10.66 -33.34 -10.46
CA ASP A 582 -11.39 -34.28 -9.60
C ASP A 582 -11.02 -34.02 -8.14
N PRO A 583 -11.67 -33.04 -7.48
CA PRO A 583 -11.31 -32.63 -6.13
C PRO A 583 -11.64 -33.73 -5.12
N SER A 584 -10.59 -34.35 -4.59
CA SER A 584 -10.68 -35.44 -3.60
C SER A 584 -10.86 -34.98 -2.14
N PHE A 585 -11.29 -33.74 -1.91
CA PHE A 585 -11.40 -33.13 -0.58
C PHE A 585 -12.72 -32.35 -0.37
N PRO A 586 -13.24 -32.26 0.86
CA PRO A 586 -14.51 -31.61 1.15
C PRO A 586 -14.47 -30.10 0.87
N TYR A 587 -15.65 -29.50 0.63
CA TYR A 587 -15.87 -28.06 0.42
C TYR A 587 -15.30 -27.44 -0.87
N ALA A 588 -14.73 -28.24 -1.77
CA ALA A 588 -14.23 -27.75 -3.06
C ALA A 588 -15.34 -27.08 -3.91
N SER A 589 -16.52 -27.71 -4.01
CA SER A 589 -17.65 -27.21 -4.80
C SER A 589 -18.39 -26.04 -4.14
N THR A 590 -18.32 -25.89 -2.82
CA THR A 590 -19.09 -24.85 -2.09
C THR A 590 -18.28 -23.60 -1.77
N LEU A 591 -16.97 -23.73 -1.53
CA LEU A 591 -16.12 -22.62 -1.07
C LEU A 591 -15.22 -22.06 -2.19
N LEU A 592 -14.70 -22.92 -3.06
CA LEU A 592 -13.81 -22.51 -4.15
C LEU A 592 -14.59 -22.07 -5.39
N ALA A 593 -15.61 -22.82 -5.80
CA ALA A 593 -16.40 -22.48 -6.99
C ALA A 593 -17.17 -21.14 -6.84
N ASN A 594 -17.55 -20.78 -5.61
CA ASN A 594 -18.24 -19.52 -5.30
C ASN A 594 -17.31 -18.30 -5.22
N SER A 595 -16.00 -18.45 -5.42
CA SER A 595 -15.01 -17.36 -5.32
C SER A 595 -15.04 -16.37 -6.50
N GLY A 596 -15.66 -16.73 -7.63
CA GLY A 596 -15.68 -15.93 -8.86
C GLY A 596 -14.32 -15.85 -9.58
N LEU A 597 -13.33 -16.65 -9.17
CA LEU A 597 -12.02 -16.74 -9.80
C LEU A 597 -11.95 -17.94 -10.77
N PRO A 598 -11.07 -17.91 -11.78
CA PRO A 598 -10.77 -19.08 -12.61
C PRO A 598 -10.21 -20.24 -11.76
N GLU A 599 -10.49 -21.48 -12.16
CA GLU A 599 -10.00 -22.70 -11.50
C GLU A 599 -8.49 -22.74 -11.35
N SER A 600 -7.75 -22.39 -12.39
CA SER A 600 -6.28 -22.28 -12.37
C SER A 600 -5.74 -21.32 -11.31
N ILE A 601 -6.59 -20.41 -10.82
CA ILE A 601 -6.29 -19.49 -9.73
C ILE A 601 -6.78 -20.08 -8.42
N TYR A 602 -8.08 -20.41 -8.25
CA TYR A 602 -8.57 -20.85 -6.94
C TYR A 602 -8.00 -22.19 -6.47
N SER A 603 -7.56 -23.07 -7.39
CA SER A 603 -6.98 -24.38 -7.05
C SER A 603 -5.70 -24.29 -6.23
N TRP A 604 -5.07 -23.11 -6.13
CA TRP A 604 -3.96 -22.87 -5.21
C TRP A 604 -4.36 -22.91 -3.72
N VAL A 605 -5.65 -23.06 -3.41
CA VAL A 605 -6.21 -23.23 -2.05
C VAL A 605 -6.61 -24.68 -1.74
N ASN A 606 -6.41 -25.62 -2.67
CA ASN A 606 -6.86 -27.01 -2.50
C ASN A 606 -6.41 -27.67 -1.18
N PHE A 607 -7.23 -28.60 -0.68
CA PHE A 607 -7.04 -29.35 0.56
C PHE A 607 -6.97 -28.46 1.81
N ASP A 608 -5.89 -28.55 2.59
CA ASP A 608 -5.69 -27.80 3.84
C ASP A 608 -5.74 -26.27 3.66
N GLY A 609 -5.54 -25.77 2.44
CA GLY A 609 -5.68 -24.35 2.14
C GLY A 609 -7.10 -23.83 2.40
N VAL A 610 -8.12 -24.67 2.19
CA VAL A 610 -9.53 -24.34 2.47
C VAL A 610 -9.74 -24.09 3.97
N HIS A 611 -9.08 -24.85 4.83
CA HIS A 611 -9.15 -24.64 6.28
C HIS A 611 -8.51 -23.31 6.67
N TYR A 612 -7.32 -22.99 6.15
CA TYR A 612 -6.69 -21.69 6.39
C TYR A 612 -7.53 -20.51 5.87
N LEU A 613 -8.14 -20.66 4.69
CA LEU A 613 -9.03 -19.65 4.12
C LEU A 613 -10.27 -19.45 4.99
N THR A 614 -10.89 -20.54 5.44
CA THR A 614 -12.06 -20.50 6.33
C THR A 614 -11.75 -19.82 7.65
N ILE A 615 -10.60 -20.11 8.27
CA ILE A 615 -10.20 -19.45 9.52
C ILE A 615 -9.91 -17.96 9.29
N ALA A 616 -9.28 -17.60 8.16
CA ALA A 616 -8.99 -16.21 7.85
C ALA A 616 -10.29 -15.39 7.64
N ASP A 617 -11.31 -16.00 7.02
CA ASP A 617 -12.60 -15.39 6.72
C ASP A 617 -13.55 -15.36 7.93
N LYS A 618 -13.77 -16.51 8.56
CA LYS A 618 -14.83 -16.75 9.55
C LYS A 618 -14.32 -16.96 10.98
N GLY A 619 -12.99 -17.05 11.18
CA GLY A 619 -12.41 -17.42 12.47
C GLY A 619 -12.59 -18.90 12.82
N TYR A 620 -12.36 -19.25 14.09
CA TYR A 620 -12.54 -20.62 14.59
C TYR A 620 -14.00 -20.86 14.99
N LEU A 621 -14.71 -21.71 14.25
CA LEU A 621 -16.17 -21.93 14.39
C LEU A 621 -16.57 -23.01 15.41
N GLY A 622 -15.62 -23.70 16.03
CA GLY A 622 -15.92 -24.82 16.95
C GLY A 622 -16.35 -26.13 16.28
N THR A 623 -16.51 -26.13 14.96
CA THR A 623 -16.92 -27.28 14.15
C THR A 623 -15.94 -27.54 13.00
N GLY A 624 -15.80 -28.80 12.60
CA GLY A 624 -14.86 -29.25 11.57
C GLY A 624 -13.40 -29.36 12.04
N LEU A 625 -12.49 -29.69 11.12
CA LEU A 625 -11.07 -29.96 11.40
C LEU A 625 -10.18 -28.70 11.57
N ILE A 626 -10.78 -27.51 11.69
CA ILE A 626 -10.07 -26.22 11.55
C ILE A 626 -9.20 -25.85 12.77
N GLN A 627 -9.47 -26.40 13.95
CA GLN A 627 -8.72 -26.14 15.19
C GLN A 627 -7.36 -26.88 15.20
N ALA A 628 -7.12 -27.80 14.26
CA ALA A 628 -5.79 -28.36 14.03
C ALA A 628 -4.83 -27.35 13.38
N PHE A 629 -5.34 -26.25 12.81
CA PHE A 629 -4.56 -25.25 12.10
C PHE A 629 -4.28 -24.04 12.99
N PHE A 630 -3.00 -23.68 13.08
CA PHE A 630 -2.49 -22.68 14.03
C PHE A 630 -2.71 -21.24 13.54
N PRO A 631 -2.82 -20.26 14.47
CA PRO A 631 -3.50 -18.99 14.20
C PRO A 631 -2.68 -17.95 13.42
N LEU A 632 -1.32 -17.98 13.47
CA LEU A 632 -0.53 -16.85 12.95
C LEU A 632 -0.73 -16.63 11.45
N TYR A 633 -0.81 -17.70 10.64
CA TYR A 633 -0.97 -17.57 9.20
C TYR A 633 -2.33 -16.95 8.83
N PRO A 634 -3.49 -17.49 9.28
CA PRO A 634 -4.80 -16.86 9.07
C PRO A 634 -4.90 -15.42 9.58
N ILE A 635 -4.31 -15.09 10.74
CA ILE A 635 -4.30 -13.73 11.28
C ILE A 635 -3.60 -12.76 10.32
N LEU A 636 -2.44 -13.15 9.76
CA LEU A 636 -1.72 -12.32 8.80
C LEU A 636 -2.48 -12.18 7.48
N VAL A 637 -3.15 -13.24 7.03
CA VAL A 637 -4.03 -13.18 5.85
C VAL A 637 -5.20 -12.23 6.10
N ASN A 638 -5.87 -12.33 7.24
CA ASN A 638 -6.97 -11.43 7.61
C ASN A 638 -6.50 -9.96 7.69
N GLY A 639 -5.33 -9.71 8.30
CA GLY A 639 -4.74 -8.37 8.33
C GLY A 639 -4.42 -7.80 6.95
N LEU A 640 -3.91 -8.62 6.02
CA LEU A 640 -3.71 -8.21 4.62
C LEU A 640 -5.04 -8.05 3.86
N ASN A 641 -6.05 -8.84 4.19
CA ASN A 641 -7.39 -8.73 3.60
C ASN A 641 -8.04 -7.37 3.89
N GLN A 642 -7.73 -6.73 5.03
CA GLN A 642 -8.21 -5.36 5.30
C GLN A 642 -7.74 -4.33 4.25
N ILE A 643 -6.69 -4.65 3.48
CA ILE A 643 -6.15 -3.81 2.41
C ILE A 643 -6.58 -4.31 1.03
N ILE A 644 -6.61 -5.63 0.83
CA ILE A 644 -6.85 -6.26 -0.49
C ILE A 644 -8.35 -6.51 -0.74
N ASN A 645 -9.15 -6.62 0.32
CA ASN A 645 -10.58 -6.93 0.33
C ASN A 645 -10.95 -8.21 -0.47
N ASN A 646 -10.04 -9.17 -0.46
CA ASN A 646 -10.22 -10.51 -1.00
C ASN A 646 -9.26 -11.47 -0.27
N TYR A 647 -9.80 -12.38 0.54
CA TYR A 647 -9.00 -13.30 1.36
C TYR A 647 -8.08 -14.18 0.52
N PHE A 648 -8.56 -14.60 -0.64
CA PHE A 648 -7.81 -15.42 -1.58
C PHE A 648 -6.54 -14.70 -2.06
N LEU A 649 -6.70 -13.49 -2.61
CA LEU A 649 -5.59 -12.65 -3.06
C LEU A 649 -4.69 -12.23 -1.91
N ALA A 650 -5.23 -12.02 -0.71
CA ALA A 650 -4.45 -11.69 0.48
C ALA A 650 -3.48 -12.81 0.86
N GLY A 651 -3.92 -14.07 0.89
CA GLY A 651 -3.03 -15.19 1.20
C GLY A 651 -2.03 -15.51 0.11
N LEU A 652 -2.41 -15.40 -1.18
CA LEU A 652 -1.44 -15.52 -2.27
C LEU A 652 -0.39 -14.40 -2.23
N THR A 653 -0.80 -13.18 -1.91
CA THR A 653 0.12 -12.03 -1.76
C THR A 653 1.06 -12.24 -0.57
N LEU A 654 0.54 -12.75 0.56
CA LEU A 654 1.35 -13.11 1.72
C LEU A 654 2.41 -14.13 1.34
N ASN A 655 2.03 -15.21 0.64
CA ASN A 655 2.96 -16.25 0.22
C ASN A 655 3.93 -15.79 -0.86
N PHE A 656 3.53 -14.85 -1.72
CA PHE A 656 4.46 -14.19 -2.62
C PHE A 656 5.56 -13.43 -1.85
N ILE A 657 5.21 -12.62 -0.86
CA ILE A 657 6.16 -11.84 -0.07
C ILE A 657 7.03 -12.76 0.77
N VAL A 658 6.41 -13.66 1.53
CA VAL A 658 7.08 -14.53 2.48
C VAL A 658 7.94 -15.58 1.79
N GLY A 659 7.51 -16.13 0.65
CA GLY A 659 8.34 -17.02 -0.16
C GLY A 659 9.62 -16.35 -0.67
N PHE A 660 9.57 -15.06 -1.01
CA PHE A 660 10.79 -14.32 -1.38
C PHE A 660 11.71 -14.13 -0.15
N LEU A 661 11.14 -13.81 1.01
CA LEU A 661 11.90 -13.70 2.26
C LEU A 661 12.53 -15.04 2.68
N LEU A 662 11.81 -16.14 2.47
CA LEU A 662 12.29 -17.51 2.66
C LEU A 662 13.52 -17.78 1.79
N LEU A 663 13.46 -17.52 0.47
CA LEU A 663 14.62 -17.71 -0.43
C LEU A 663 15.88 -16.99 0.08
N ARG A 664 15.70 -15.78 0.63
CA ARG A 664 16.81 -14.99 1.17
C ARG A 664 17.34 -15.52 2.50
N ALA A 665 16.45 -15.97 3.38
CA ALA A 665 16.85 -16.59 4.64
C ALA A 665 17.58 -17.91 4.37
N TRP A 666 17.07 -18.72 3.44
CA TRP A 666 17.66 -19.97 2.97
C TRP A 666 19.07 -19.77 2.45
N LYS A 667 19.26 -18.87 1.48
CA LYS A 667 20.58 -18.54 0.96
C LYS A 667 21.58 -18.19 2.07
N LYS A 668 21.18 -17.33 3.02
CA LYS A 668 22.06 -16.92 4.13
C LYS A 668 22.44 -18.10 5.04
N ILE A 669 21.53 -19.03 5.30
CA ILE A 669 21.84 -20.23 6.09
C ILE A 669 22.82 -21.13 5.32
N VAL A 670 22.60 -21.33 4.03
CA VAL A 670 23.52 -22.11 3.18
C VAL A 670 24.92 -21.46 3.13
N ASP A 671 24.99 -20.14 2.96
CA ASP A 671 26.24 -19.37 2.95
C ASP A 671 27.04 -19.55 4.26
N LEU A 672 26.35 -19.64 5.40
CA LEU A 672 26.96 -19.88 6.72
C LEU A 672 27.52 -21.30 6.89
N GLU A 673 26.98 -22.28 6.17
CA GLU A 673 27.30 -23.70 6.35
C GLU A 673 28.25 -24.27 5.30
N THR A 674 28.42 -23.59 4.17
CA THR A 674 29.15 -24.12 3.01
C THR A 674 30.50 -23.44 2.75
N ASN A 675 30.91 -22.48 3.57
CA ASN A 675 32.01 -21.53 3.32
C ASN A 675 31.76 -20.75 2.00
N ALA A 676 32.26 -19.52 1.89
CA ALA A 676 31.94 -18.59 0.78
C ALA A 676 32.33 -19.05 -0.65
N ARG A 677 32.73 -20.32 -0.85
CA ARG A 677 33.20 -20.91 -2.11
C ARG A 677 32.09 -21.49 -2.99
N ILE A 678 30.85 -21.68 -2.53
CA ILE A 678 29.75 -22.07 -3.43
C ILE A 678 29.34 -20.86 -4.30
N LYS A 679 30.06 -20.66 -5.40
CA LYS A 679 29.77 -19.61 -6.39
C LYS A 679 28.56 -19.94 -7.27
N ASN A 680 28.04 -21.18 -7.21
CA ASN A 680 26.97 -21.59 -8.11
C ASN A 680 25.59 -21.25 -7.56
N PHE A 681 24.92 -20.30 -8.22
CA PHE A 681 23.60 -19.84 -7.86
C PHE A 681 22.52 -20.94 -7.91
N SER A 682 22.70 -21.97 -8.75
CA SER A 682 21.73 -23.07 -8.88
C SER A 682 21.57 -23.92 -7.62
N LEU A 683 22.56 -23.94 -6.73
CA LEU A 683 22.47 -24.67 -5.46
C LEU A 683 21.54 -24.00 -4.46
N TYR A 684 21.41 -22.67 -4.48
CA TYR A 684 20.45 -21.96 -3.64
C TYR A 684 18.99 -22.18 -4.10
N GLN A 685 18.80 -22.51 -5.39
CA GLN A 685 17.50 -22.75 -6.00
C GLN A 685 16.92 -24.13 -5.64
N LEU A 686 17.76 -25.04 -5.12
CA LEU A 686 17.43 -26.43 -4.84
C LEU A 686 16.16 -26.59 -3.99
N LEU A 687 16.01 -25.81 -2.92
CA LEU A 687 14.84 -25.85 -2.06
C LEU A 687 13.53 -25.49 -2.81
N PHE A 688 13.61 -24.57 -3.77
CA PHE A 688 12.46 -24.12 -4.55
C PHE A 688 12.19 -25.01 -5.77
N LEU A 689 13.17 -25.79 -6.23
CA LEU A 689 12.98 -26.78 -7.29
C LEU A 689 12.67 -28.18 -6.76
N PHE A 690 12.48 -28.30 -5.44
CA PHE A 690 12.14 -29.55 -4.77
C PHE A 690 10.70 -30.00 -5.09
N PRO A 691 10.38 -31.31 -5.15
CA PRO A 691 9.10 -31.80 -5.69
C PRO A 691 7.84 -31.26 -4.99
N THR A 692 7.94 -30.89 -3.72
CA THR A 692 6.83 -30.35 -2.92
C THR A 692 6.95 -28.85 -2.63
N SER A 693 7.90 -28.14 -3.25
CA SER A 693 8.08 -26.70 -3.04
C SER A 693 6.87 -25.86 -3.49
N LEU A 694 5.91 -26.45 -4.23
CA LEU A 694 4.63 -25.85 -4.58
C LEU A 694 3.84 -25.35 -3.35
N PHE A 695 4.05 -25.92 -2.15
CA PHE A 695 3.45 -25.42 -0.91
C PHE A 695 4.03 -24.07 -0.45
N PHE A 696 5.17 -23.63 -1.01
CA PHE A 696 5.63 -22.24 -0.84
C PHE A 696 4.87 -21.25 -1.73
N ASN A 697 4.10 -21.74 -2.72
CA ASN A 697 3.24 -20.94 -3.59
C ASN A 697 1.76 -20.99 -3.17
N SER A 698 1.26 -22.19 -2.86
CA SER A 698 -0.12 -22.48 -2.47
C SER A 698 -0.52 -21.74 -1.19
N PHE A 699 -1.82 -21.59 -0.92
CA PHE A 699 -2.40 -20.93 0.27
C PHE A 699 -2.16 -21.73 1.56
N TYR A 700 -0.90 -21.75 1.98
CA TYR A 700 -0.35 -22.67 2.94
C TYR A 700 0.65 -21.94 3.84
N SER A 701 0.83 -22.43 5.07
CA SER A 701 1.67 -21.78 6.09
C SER A 701 3.16 -22.12 5.98
N GLU A 702 3.51 -23.05 5.09
CA GLU A 702 4.83 -23.67 4.93
C GLU A 702 5.93 -22.63 4.66
N ALA A 703 5.67 -21.67 3.77
CA ALA A 703 6.63 -20.61 3.46
C ALA A 703 6.94 -19.73 4.68
N LEU A 704 5.88 -19.34 5.40
CA LEU A 704 5.97 -18.52 6.62
C LEU A 704 6.68 -19.26 7.74
N PHE A 705 6.27 -20.50 7.97
CA PHE A 705 6.83 -21.35 9.01
C PHE A 705 8.34 -21.53 8.80
N LEU A 706 8.75 -21.97 7.61
CA LEU A 706 10.17 -22.19 7.33
C LEU A 706 10.97 -20.89 7.36
N TYR A 707 10.40 -19.78 6.87
CA TYR A 707 11.04 -18.47 6.99
C TYR A 707 11.33 -18.09 8.45
N LEU A 708 10.35 -18.26 9.35
CA LEU A 708 10.50 -17.96 10.77
C LEU A 708 11.52 -18.88 11.45
N VAL A 709 11.52 -20.18 11.12
CA VAL A 709 12.54 -21.15 11.59
C VAL A 709 13.94 -20.68 11.20
N LEU A 710 14.18 -20.39 9.92
CA LEU A 710 15.49 -19.96 9.45
C LEU A 710 15.88 -18.59 10.02
N LEU A 711 14.92 -17.66 10.14
CA LEU A 711 15.15 -16.34 10.75
C LEU A 711 15.52 -16.45 12.23
N SER A 712 14.90 -17.38 12.98
CA SER A 712 15.24 -17.64 14.38
C SER A 712 16.69 -18.11 14.49
N PHE A 713 17.09 -19.12 13.69
CA PHE A 713 18.48 -19.57 13.64
C PHE A 713 19.45 -18.47 13.20
N LEU A 714 19.10 -17.65 12.21
CA LEU A 714 19.96 -16.52 11.78
C LEU A 714 20.18 -15.49 12.88
N ASN A 715 19.19 -15.24 13.75
CA ASN A 715 19.35 -14.36 14.91
C ASN A 715 20.19 -15.03 16.01
N ALA A 716 19.98 -16.33 16.27
CA ALA A 716 20.77 -17.10 17.22
C ALA A 716 22.25 -17.18 16.81
N ARG A 717 22.53 -17.36 15.51
CA ARG A 717 23.89 -17.35 14.94
C ARG A 717 24.60 -16.01 15.08
N LYS A 718 23.86 -14.92 15.30
CA LYS A 718 24.40 -13.58 15.59
C LYS A 718 24.49 -13.27 17.09
N GLY A 719 24.07 -14.19 17.96
CA GLY A 719 24.01 -13.99 19.41
C GLY A 719 22.81 -13.16 19.90
N HIS A 720 21.84 -12.84 19.04
CA HIS A 720 20.62 -12.10 19.42
C HIS A 720 19.53 -13.05 19.94
N TRP A 721 19.75 -13.62 21.13
CA TRP A 721 18.91 -14.69 21.70
C TRP A 721 17.44 -14.31 21.92
N LEU A 722 17.15 -13.10 22.43
CA LEU A 722 15.76 -12.65 22.61
C LEU A 722 15.00 -12.55 21.29
N LYS A 723 15.65 -12.03 20.24
CA LYS A 723 15.05 -11.98 18.90
C LYS A 723 14.83 -13.39 18.35
N ALA A 724 15.78 -14.31 18.56
CA ALA A 724 15.63 -15.70 18.16
C ALA A 724 14.43 -16.38 18.86
N GLY A 725 14.28 -16.18 20.16
CA GLY A 725 13.16 -16.69 20.96
C GLY A 725 11.80 -16.11 20.55
N LEU A 726 11.69 -14.78 20.39
CA LEU A 726 10.45 -14.14 19.93
C LEU A 726 10.05 -14.59 18.51
N VAL A 727 11.01 -14.76 17.60
CA VAL A 727 10.73 -15.31 16.27
C VAL A 727 10.35 -16.79 16.34
N ALA A 728 10.94 -17.56 17.27
CA ALA A 728 10.53 -18.94 17.52
C ALA A 728 9.09 -19.01 18.08
N ALA A 729 8.68 -18.03 18.89
CA ALA A 729 7.31 -17.92 19.37
C ALA A 729 6.34 -17.77 18.20
N LEU A 730 6.65 -16.89 17.25
CA LEU A 730 5.86 -16.75 16.01
C LEU A 730 5.84 -18.04 15.18
N ALA A 731 6.96 -18.77 15.08
CA ALA A 731 7.00 -20.05 14.38
C ALA A 731 6.09 -21.09 15.05
N SER A 732 6.11 -21.19 16.39
CA SER A 732 5.23 -22.08 17.16
C SER A 732 3.76 -21.68 17.09
N ALA A 733 3.45 -20.39 16.89
CA ALA A 733 2.10 -19.90 16.61
C ALA A 733 1.67 -20.13 15.15
N THR A 734 2.58 -20.55 14.27
CA THR A 734 2.28 -20.90 12.87
C THR A 734 2.02 -22.39 12.72
N ARG A 735 2.75 -23.24 13.45
CA ARG A 735 2.59 -24.71 13.48
C ARG A 735 3.14 -25.26 14.80
N LEU A 736 2.54 -26.35 15.30
CA LEU A 736 2.98 -27.08 16.50
C LEU A 736 4.49 -27.36 16.50
N VAL A 737 5.02 -27.84 15.38
CA VAL A 737 6.43 -28.20 15.17
C VAL A 737 7.40 -27.04 15.49
N GLY A 738 6.95 -25.79 15.46
CA GLY A 738 7.75 -24.63 15.82
C GLY A 738 8.28 -24.65 17.25
N ILE A 739 7.62 -25.38 18.17
CA ILE A 739 8.08 -25.56 19.56
C ILE A 739 9.48 -26.20 19.63
N PHE A 740 9.84 -27.02 18.64
CA PHE A 740 11.15 -27.69 18.60
C PHE A 740 12.32 -26.75 18.29
N LEU A 741 12.06 -25.47 17.98
CA LEU A 741 13.10 -24.45 17.98
C LEU A 741 13.69 -24.26 19.38
N VAL A 742 12.93 -24.44 20.47
CA VAL A 742 13.44 -24.29 21.83
C VAL A 742 14.61 -25.25 22.11
N PRO A 743 14.44 -26.59 22.02
CA PRO A 743 15.56 -27.52 22.22
C PRO A 743 16.69 -27.31 21.20
N ALA A 744 16.36 -27.02 19.93
CA ALA A 744 17.37 -26.81 18.89
C ALA A 744 18.23 -25.56 19.13
N LEU A 745 17.63 -24.47 19.63
CA LEU A 745 18.32 -23.23 19.99
C LEU A 745 19.12 -23.37 21.29
N LEU A 746 18.67 -24.21 22.24
CA LEU A 746 19.49 -24.56 23.41
C LEU A 746 20.74 -25.32 22.99
N VAL A 747 20.62 -26.27 22.04
CA VAL A 747 21.78 -26.93 21.43
C VAL A 747 22.66 -25.92 20.69
N GLU A 748 22.08 -24.96 19.97
CA GLU A 748 22.84 -23.88 19.33
C GLU A 748 23.63 -23.02 20.34
N LEU A 749 23.01 -22.65 21.46
CA LEU A 749 23.64 -21.91 22.55
C LEU A 749 24.80 -22.70 23.14
N TRP A 750 24.58 -24.00 23.40
CA TRP A 750 25.62 -24.90 23.89
C TRP A 750 26.80 -24.99 22.92
N LEU A 751 26.54 -25.20 21.62
CA LEU A 751 27.59 -25.29 20.60
C LEU A 751 28.41 -24.00 20.48
N GLN A 752 27.76 -22.83 20.53
CA GLN A 752 28.46 -21.54 20.43
C GLN A 752 29.33 -21.25 21.65
N LYS A 753 28.86 -21.60 22.85
CA LYS A 753 29.55 -21.26 24.11
C LYS A 753 30.53 -22.32 24.59
N SER A 754 30.33 -23.60 24.23
CA SER A 754 31.29 -24.68 24.53
C SER A 754 32.54 -24.59 23.66
N ALA A 755 32.41 -24.19 22.38
CA ALA A 755 33.56 -23.93 21.51
C ALA A 755 34.47 -22.79 22.03
N LEU A 756 33.88 -21.78 22.71
CA LEU A 756 34.64 -20.70 23.38
C LEU A 756 35.31 -21.15 24.69
N ARG A 757 34.87 -22.29 25.25
CA ARG A 757 35.39 -22.87 26.49
C ARG A 757 36.54 -23.83 26.22
N GLU A 758 36.46 -24.65 25.17
CA GLU A 758 37.56 -25.50 24.69
C GLU A 758 38.79 -24.68 24.24
N ALA A 759 38.57 -23.46 23.73
CA ALA A 759 39.67 -22.54 23.42
C ALA A 759 40.40 -21.98 24.66
N ASN A 760 39.85 -22.15 25.87
CA ASN A 760 40.33 -21.47 27.08
C ASN A 760 40.67 -22.40 28.26
N GLN A 761 40.42 -23.72 28.22
CA GLN A 761 40.81 -24.61 29.33
C GLN A 761 40.72 -26.10 28.99
N THR A 762 41.82 -26.81 29.24
CA THR A 762 41.98 -28.27 29.39
C THR A 762 41.63 -28.66 30.84
N ASN A 763 40.43 -29.17 31.11
CA ASN A 763 40.23 -30.00 32.31
C ASN A 763 38.96 -30.87 32.27
N GLN A 764 39.11 -32.12 32.72
CA GLN A 764 38.06 -33.14 32.83
C GLN A 764 37.12 -32.82 34.01
N ILE A 765 35.92 -32.31 33.71
CA ILE A 765 34.85 -32.10 34.70
C ILE A 765 33.64 -32.97 34.31
N LYS A 766 32.98 -33.60 35.28
CA LYS A 766 31.74 -34.39 35.08
C LYS A 766 30.64 -33.57 34.36
N ILE A 767 29.98 -34.18 33.37
CA ILE A 767 28.97 -33.54 32.49
C ILE A 767 27.83 -32.88 33.28
N THR A 768 27.37 -33.49 34.37
CA THR A 768 26.28 -32.96 35.21
C THR A 768 26.64 -31.64 35.89
N SER A 769 27.87 -31.48 36.38
CA SER A 769 28.36 -30.19 36.92
C SER A 769 28.55 -29.13 35.83
N GLN A 770 28.89 -29.52 34.61
CA GLN A 770 29.03 -28.59 33.48
C GLN A 770 27.69 -27.98 33.07
N ILE A 771 26.61 -28.77 33.04
CA ILE A 771 25.27 -28.31 32.67
C ILE A 771 24.72 -27.32 33.70
N LYS A 772 24.86 -27.59 35.01
CA LYS A 772 24.41 -26.67 36.07
C LYS A 772 25.14 -25.32 35.99
N CYS A 773 26.46 -25.34 35.87
CA CYS A 773 27.27 -24.13 35.74
C CYS A 773 26.93 -23.36 34.45
N PHE A 774 26.67 -24.06 33.34
CA PHE A 774 26.24 -23.46 32.08
C PHE A 774 24.87 -22.77 32.21
N ALA A 775 23.90 -23.44 32.82
CA ALA A 775 22.56 -22.91 33.03
C ALA A 775 22.59 -21.66 33.91
N GLN A 776 23.36 -21.66 35.00
CA GLN A 776 23.55 -20.48 35.85
C GLN A 776 24.22 -19.33 35.10
N LYS A 777 25.25 -19.61 34.29
CA LYS A 777 25.98 -18.57 33.55
C LYS A 777 25.17 -17.94 32.42
N TYR A 778 24.32 -18.72 31.74
CA TYR A 778 23.58 -18.30 30.55
C TYR A 778 22.06 -18.27 30.75
N TRP A 779 21.60 -18.11 32.01
CA TRP A 779 20.17 -18.14 32.35
C TRP A 779 19.34 -17.12 31.57
N LYS A 780 19.88 -15.92 31.28
CA LYS A 780 19.21 -14.89 30.49
C LYS A 780 18.98 -15.34 29.04
N GLN A 781 19.94 -16.03 28.43
CA GLN A 781 19.82 -16.55 27.08
C GLN A 781 18.86 -17.74 27.04
N ILE A 782 18.89 -18.60 28.05
CA ILE A 782 17.94 -19.71 28.19
C ILE A 782 16.52 -19.16 28.32
N LEU A 783 16.29 -18.18 29.21
CA LEU A 783 15.00 -17.52 29.38
C LEU A 783 14.53 -16.85 28.07
N ALA A 784 15.45 -16.21 27.34
CA ALA A 784 15.17 -15.65 26.04
C ALA A 784 14.75 -16.74 25.03
N ILE A 785 15.40 -17.90 24.99
CA ILE A 785 15.04 -19.01 24.10
C ILE A 785 13.67 -19.61 24.47
N THR A 786 13.37 -19.76 25.77
CA THR A 786 12.09 -20.33 26.24
C THR A 786 10.89 -19.46 25.91
N THR A 787 11.07 -18.16 25.60
CA THR A 787 9.99 -17.35 25.00
C THR A 787 9.45 -17.95 23.71
N GLY A 788 10.21 -18.82 23.03
CA GLY A 788 9.77 -19.59 21.87
C GLY A 788 8.52 -20.45 22.12
N SER A 789 8.21 -20.80 23.36
CA SER A 789 6.99 -21.56 23.71
C SER A 789 5.72 -20.69 23.81
N LEU A 790 5.85 -19.36 23.82
CA LEU A 790 4.73 -18.46 24.03
C LEU A 790 3.69 -18.53 22.90
N GLY A 791 4.09 -18.84 21.67
CA GLY A 791 3.15 -18.97 20.56
C GLY A 791 2.20 -20.15 20.75
N LEU A 792 2.73 -21.35 21.00
CA LEU A 792 1.94 -22.52 21.35
C LEU A 792 1.07 -22.27 22.60
N ALA A 793 1.67 -21.75 23.67
CA ALA A 793 0.95 -21.48 24.92
C ALA A 793 -0.21 -20.50 24.71
N SER A 794 -0.02 -19.47 23.90
CA SER A 794 -1.08 -18.49 23.59
C SER A 794 -2.26 -19.14 22.86
N TYR A 795 -1.99 -20.09 21.96
CA TYR A 795 -3.04 -20.82 21.25
C TYR A 795 -3.77 -21.81 22.18
N MET A 796 -3.04 -22.54 23.03
CA MET A 796 -3.64 -23.42 24.04
C MET A 796 -4.55 -22.65 25.01
N ILE A 797 -4.12 -21.47 25.46
CA ILE A 797 -4.94 -20.59 26.31
C ILE A 797 -6.19 -20.13 25.58
N TYR A 798 -6.08 -19.79 24.29
CA TYR A 798 -7.23 -19.43 23.47
C TYR A 798 -8.21 -20.61 23.35
N LEU A 799 -7.72 -21.81 23.04
CA LEU A 799 -8.56 -23.00 22.92
C LEU A 799 -9.25 -23.35 24.24
N GLN A 800 -8.53 -23.26 25.37
CA GLN A 800 -9.12 -23.45 26.71
C GLN A 800 -10.26 -22.46 26.98
N ARG A 801 -10.08 -21.18 26.62
CA ARG A 801 -11.07 -20.13 26.89
C ARG A 801 -12.31 -20.24 26.02
N VAL A 802 -12.15 -20.66 24.76
CA VAL A 802 -13.23 -20.64 23.77
C VAL A 802 -13.91 -22.01 23.64
N PHE A 803 -13.15 -23.10 23.73
CA PHE A 803 -13.64 -24.47 23.48
C PHE A 803 -13.52 -25.39 24.69
N GLY A 804 -12.94 -24.94 25.80
CA GLY A 804 -12.81 -25.75 27.03
C GLY A 804 -11.68 -26.79 27.00
N ASP A 805 -10.98 -26.96 25.86
CA ASP A 805 -9.90 -27.94 25.69
C ASP A 805 -8.61 -27.26 25.20
N PRO A 806 -7.52 -27.22 26.00
CA PRO A 806 -6.27 -26.59 25.62
C PRO A 806 -5.49 -27.40 24.57
N LEU A 807 -5.80 -28.68 24.37
CA LEU A 807 -5.16 -29.61 23.45
C LEU A 807 -6.10 -30.04 22.31
N TYR A 808 -7.12 -29.23 22.01
CA TYR A 808 -8.11 -29.57 20.99
C TYR A 808 -7.49 -29.91 19.62
N PHE A 809 -6.42 -29.21 19.23
CA PHE A 809 -5.66 -29.50 17.99
C PHE A 809 -5.03 -30.91 17.94
N PHE A 810 -4.78 -31.52 19.09
CA PHE A 810 -4.21 -32.85 19.24
C PHE A 810 -5.32 -33.92 19.27
N HIS A 811 -6.41 -33.69 20.01
CA HIS A 811 -7.53 -34.63 20.07
C HIS A 811 -8.25 -34.78 18.72
N LEU A 812 -8.24 -33.74 17.87
CA LEU A 812 -8.80 -33.83 16.51
C LEU A 812 -8.02 -34.75 15.55
N GLN A 813 -6.84 -35.25 15.91
CA GLN A 813 -6.01 -36.03 14.96
C GLN A 813 -6.65 -37.36 14.53
N SER A 814 -7.46 -37.99 15.38
CA SER A 814 -8.20 -39.22 15.04
C SER A 814 -9.35 -38.98 14.06
N GLU A 815 -9.89 -37.76 14.03
CA GLU A 815 -10.95 -37.34 13.11
C GLU A 815 -10.41 -37.02 11.70
N PHE A 816 -9.10 -36.79 11.56
CA PHE A 816 -8.47 -36.68 10.25
C PHE A 816 -8.42 -38.05 9.55
N GLY A 817 -8.83 -38.09 8.28
CA GLY A 817 -8.70 -39.28 7.43
C GLY A 817 -7.24 -39.78 7.30
N GLY A 818 -7.06 -40.99 6.74
CA GLY A 818 -5.73 -41.56 6.49
C GLY A 818 -5.14 -42.40 7.62
N GLY A 819 -5.96 -42.84 8.58
CA GLY A 819 -5.58 -43.83 9.60
C GLY A 819 -4.69 -43.28 10.72
N ARG A 820 -4.79 -41.98 11.00
CA ARG A 820 -4.08 -41.34 12.12
C ARG A 820 -4.63 -41.85 13.45
N GLN A 821 -3.74 -42.02 14.42
CA GLN A 821 -4.06 -42.52 15.76
C GLN A 821 -3.68 -41.48 16.82
N GLU A 822 -4.48 -41.41 17.88
CA GLU A 822 -4.14 -40.62 19.08
C GLU A 822 -3.02 -41.28 19.89
N SER A 823 -2.93 -42.61 19.85
CA SER A 823 -1.86 -43.36 20.50
C SER A 823 -0.55 -43.23 19.71
N ILE A 824 0.56 -43.19 20.45
CA ILE A 824 1.89 -43.07 19.86
C ILE A 824 2.24 -44.37 19.13
N VAL A 825 2.46 -44.27 17.82
CA VAL A 825 2.95 -45.37 16.98
C VAL A 825 4.42 -45.14 16.65
N LEU A 826 5.26 -46.14 16.88
CA LEU A 826 6.69 -46.02 16.65
C LEU A 826 7.02 -46.09 15.15
N TYR A 827 8.06 -45.36 14.76
CA TYR A 827 8.49 -45.26 13.36
C TYR A 827 8.63 -46.61 12.62
N PRO A 828 9.24 -47.68 13.19
CA PRO A 828 9.32 -48.99 12.52
C PRO A 828 7.95 -49.60 12.20
N GLN A 829 6.95 -49.38 13.05
CA GLN A 829 5.58 -49.85 12.82
C GLN A 829 4.95 -49.10 11.64
N VAL A 830 5.23 -47.81 11.48
CA VAL A 830 4.78 -47.01 10.34
C VAL A 830 5.41 -47.49 9.03
N VAL A 831 6.72 -47.77 9.04
CA VAL A 831 7.41 -48.36 7.89
C VAL A 831 6.77 -49.68 7.49
N TRP A 832 6.49 -50.56 8.46
CA TRP A 832 5.81 -51.83 8.20
C TRP A 832 4.40 -51.66 7.62
N ARG A 833 3.61 -50.72 8.16
CA ARG A 833 2.27 -50.38 7.64
C ARG A 833 2.35 -49.95 6.17
N TYR A 834 3.30 -49.10 5.81
CA TYR A 834 3.46 -48.65 4.42
C TYR A 834 3.96 -49.74 3.48
N LEU A 835 4.85 -50.63 3.93
CA LEU A 835 5.22 -51.81 3.14
C LEU A 835 4.00 -52.67 2.82
N LYS A 836 3.10 -52.87 3.80
CA LYS A 836 1.83 -53.57 3.58
C LYS A 836 0.91 -52.81 2.62
N ILE A 837 0.78 -51.49 2.76
CA ILE A 837 -0.02 -50.65 1.85
C ILE A 837 0.51 -50.80 0.42
N LEU A 838 1.82 -50.66 0.20
CA LEU A 838 2.42 -50.78 -1.13
C LEU A 838 2.30 -52.19 -1.72
N TRP A 839 2.30 -53.23 -0.88
CA TRP A 839 2.11 -54.60 -1.35
C TRP A 839 0.65 -54.90 -1.76
N THR A 840 -0.32 -54.28 -1.08
CA THR A 840 -1.75 -54.58 -1.25
C THR A 840 -2.51 -53.60 -2.14
N ALA A 841 -2.02 -52.36 -2.27
CA ALA A 841 -2.63 -51.34 -3.10
C ALA A 841 -2.43 -51.66 -4.59
N ARG A 842 -3.40 -51.26 -5.42
CA ARG A 842 -3.32 -51.45 -6.87
C ARG A 842 -2.13 -50.69 -7.45
N PRO A 843 -1.17 -51.37 -8.11
CA PRO A 843 -0.04 -50.70 -8.75
C PRO A 843 -0.52 -49.72 -9.82
N PHE A 844 0.21 -48.61 -9.99
CA PHE A 844 0.01 -47.60 -11.04
C PHE A 844 -1.27 -46.74 -10.97
N ASP A 845 -2.01 -46.77 -9.85
CA ASP A 845 -3.05 -45.77 -9.55
C ASP A 845 -2.43 -44.47 -8.98
N LEU A 846 -3.09 -43.32 -9.12
CA LEU A 846 -2.68 -42.04 -8.53
C LEU A 846 -2.56 -42.12 -7.00
N LYS A 847 -3.43 -42.89 -6.34
CA LYS A 847 -3.32 -43.15 -4.89
C LYS A 847 -2.05 -43.93 -4.55
N TYR A 848 -1.69 -44.92 -5.37
CA TYR A 848 -0.44 -45.68 -5.21
C TYR A 848 0.78 -44.77 -5.33
N TYR A 849 0.76 -43.84 -6.29
CA TYR A 849 1.80 -42.82 -6.42
C TYR A 849 1.97 -42.01 -5.13
N SER A 850 0.87 -41.53 -4.53
CA SER A 850 0.94 -40.77 -3.28
C SER A 850 1.51 -41.60 -2.13
N TYR A 851 1.09 -42.86 -1.97
CA TYR A 851 1.66 -43.77 -0.95
C TYR A 851 3.14 -44.06 -1.18
N ALA A 852 3.55 -44.28 -2.44
CA ALA A 852 4.95 -44.52 -2.79
C ALA A 852 5.80 -43.28 -2.49
N GLN A 853 5.33 -42.09 -2.85
CA GLN A 853 5.99 -40.83 -2.51
C GLN A 853 6.11 -40.66 -0.99
N GLU A 854 5.02 -40.83 -0.24
CA GLU A 854 5.03 -40.75 1.22
C GLU A 854 6.02 -41.74 1.85
N PHE A 855 6.09 -42.97 1.35
CA PHE A 855 7.07 -43.97 1.81
C PHE A 855 8.52 -43.58 1.49
N ILE A 856 8.79 -43.12 0.27
CA ILE A 856 10.13 -42.67 -0.16
C ILE A 856 10.61 -41.52 0.74
N PHE A 857 9.76 -40.52 0.96
CA PHE A 857 10.09 -39.38 1.81
C PHE A 857 10.16 -39.75 3.30
N GLY A 858 9.29 -40.65 3.75
CA GLY A 858 9.29 -41.18 5.11
C GLY A 858 10.60 -41.93 5.42
N THR A 859 11.12 -42.72 4.50
CA THR A 859 12.33 -43.55 4.70
C THR A 859 13.63 -42.82 4.36
N LEU A 860 13.76 -42.26 3.15
CA LEU A 860 14.95 -41.52 2.75
C LEU A 860 15.12 -40.23 3.55
N GLY A 861 14.02 -39.64 4.02
CA GLY A 861 14.06 -38.47 4.88
C GLY A 861 14.76 -38.75 6.20
N LEU A 862 14.44 -39.87 6.87
CA LEU A 862 15.11 -40.27 8.10
C LEU A 862 16.59 -40.58 7.84
N ALA A 863 16.90 -41.34 6.78
CA ALA A 863 18.28 -41.64 6.40
C ALA A 863 19.09 -40.35 6.13
N GLY A 864 18.48 -39.38 5.45
CA GLY A 864 19.07 -38.06 5.20
C GLY A 864 19.30 -37.25 6.47
N ILE A 865 18.40 -37.31 7.45
CA ILE A 865 18.55 -36.65 8.76
C ILE A 865 19.69 -37.29 9.56
N ILE A 866 19.74 -38.64 9.62
CA ILE A 866 20.82 -39.38 10.27
C ILE A 866 22.16 -39.01 9.63
N TRP A 867 22.24 -38.99 8.29
CA TRP A 867 23.48 -38.62 7.60
C TRP A 867 23.86 -37.16 7.83
N SER A 868 22.86 -36.26 7.92
CA SER A 868 23.06 -34.84 8.22
C SER A 868 23.75 -34.63 9.57
N TRP A 869 23.53 -35.51 10.56
CA TRP A 869 24.20 -35.45 11.87
C TRP A 869 25.73 -35.37 11.77
N PHE A 870 26.31 -36.02 10.77
CA PHE A 870 27.76 -36.11 10.57
C PHE A 870 28.34 -34.99 9.69
N ARG A 871 27.50 -34.24 8.97
CA ARG A 871 27.94 -33.30 7.91
C ARG A 871 27.37 -31.88 8.04
N VAL A 872 26.35 -31.71 8.86
CA VAL A 872 25.60 -30.46 9.05
C VAL A 872 25.59 -30.10 10.53
N ARG A 873 25.45 -28.82 10.84
CA ARG A 873 25.40 -28.33 12.22
C ARG A 873 24.31 -29.03 13.04
N LYS A 874 24.70 -29.57 14.20
CA LYS A 874 23.83 -30.42 15.05
C LYS A 874 22.52 -29.74 15.47
N SER A 875 22.52 -28.44 15.76
CA SER A 875 21.29 -27.71 16.10
C SER A 875 20.24 -27.74 14.98
N TYR A 876 20.66 -27.68 13.71
CA TYR A 876 19.76 -27.79 12.55
C TYR A 876 19.21 -29.20 12.39
N VAL A 877 20.05 -30.20 12.67
CA VAL A 877 19.66 -31.62 12.63
C VAL A 877 18.69 -31.94 13.75
N VAL A 878 18.90 -31.43 14.97
CA VAL A 878 17.97 -31.60 16.11
C VAL A 878 16.59 -31.04 15.76
N PHE A 879 16.51 -29.82 15.23
CA PHE A 879 15.22 -29.27 14.77
C PHE A 879 14.59 -30.14 13.68
N SER A 880 15.35 -30.47 12.62
CA SER A 880 14.85 -31.24 11.48
C SER A 880 14.38 -32.64 11.91
N ALA A 881 15.10 -33.30 12.82
CA ALA A 881 14.75 -34.61 13.35
C ALA A 881 13.44 -34.57 14.14
N LEU A 882 13.30 -33.63 15.08
CA LEU A 882 12.06 -33.49 15.87
C LEU A 882 10.87 -33.10 14.99
N ALA A 883 11.08 -32.19 14.04
CA ALA A 883 10.07 -31.77 13.07
C ALA A 883 9.61 -32.90 12.15
N PHE A 884 10.53 -33.78 11.76
CA PHE A 884 10.25 -34.93 10.91
C PHE A 884 9.59 -36.08 11.67
N LEU A 885 10.05 -36.38 12.89
CA LEU A 885 9.57 -37.52 13.65
C LEU A 885 8.16 -37.30 14.20
N LEU A 886 7.81 -36.08 14.64
CA LEU A 886 6.51 -35.84 15.28
C LEU A 886 5.31 -36.29 14.43
N PRO A 887 5.18 -35.94 13.13
CA PRO A 887 4.06 -36.43 12.31
C PRO A 887 4.01 -37.95 12.19
N THR A 888 5.17 -38.63 12.15
CA THR A 888 5.23 -40.09 12.03
C THR A 888 4.68 -40.81 13.25
N LEU A 889 4.69 -40.17 14.43
CA LEU A 889 4.16 -40.76 15.66
C LEU A 889 2.64 -40.96 15.65
N THR A 890 1.93 -40.33 14.70
CA THR A 890 0.49 -40.53 14.48
C THR A 890 0.16 -41.83 13.74
N GLY A 891 1.16 -42.62 13.36
CA GLY A 891 0.98 -43.94 12.77
C GLY A 891 0.90 -43.98 11.24
N THR A 892 1.22 -42.89 10.56
CA THR A 892 1.16 -42.76 9.09
C THR A 892 2.28 -41.88 8.53
N PHE A 893 2.64 -42.06 7.26
CA PHE A 893 3.48 -41.14 6.48
C PHE A 893 2.64 -40.17 5.63
N SER A 894 1.33 -40.09 5.89
CA SER A 894 0.46 -39.12 5.26
C SER A 894 1.05 -37.72 5.36
N SER A 895 1.14 -37.02 4.23
CA SER A 895 1.73 -35.68 4.13
C SER A 895 3.24 -35.56 4.42
N MET A 896 3.98 -36.65 4.59
CA MET A 896 5.43 -36.59 4.84
C MET A 896 6.23 -35.83 3.77
N PRO A 897 5.92 -35.89 2.47
CA PRO A 897 6.63 -35.11 1.47
C PRO A 897 6.56 -33.59 1.70
N ARG A 898 5.47 -33.11 2.31
CA ARG A 898 5.27 -31.72 2.72
C ARG A 898 5.98 -31.41 4.04
N TYR A 899 5.82 -32.26 5.06
CA TYR A 899 6.52 -32.08 6.35
C TYR A 899 8.04 -32.09 6.20
N PHE A 900 8.56 -32.85 5.23
CA PHE A 900 9.97 -32.92 4.91
C PHE A 900 10.57 -31.56 4.48
N LEU A 901 9.77 -30.62 3.95
CA LEU A 901 10.24 -29.25 3.63
C LEU A 901 10.81 -28.52 4.85
N ALA A 902 10.32 -28.83 6.06
CA ALA A 902 10.82 -28.25 7.29
C ALA A 902 12.18 -28.84 7.72
N SER A 903 12.58 -29.98 7.17
CA SER A 903 13.82 -30.71 7.49
C SER A 903 15.03 -30.13 6.77
N PHE A 904 15.27 -28.84 6.97
CA PHE A 904 16.20 -28.07 6.14
C PHE A 904 17.67 -28.50 6.25
N SER A 905 18.04 -29.26 7.29
CA SER A 905 19.38 -29.84 7.38
C SER A 905 19.68 -30.79 6.22
N VAL A 906 18.68 -31.54 5.75
CA VAL A 906 18.87 -32.49 4.65
C VAL A 906 19.12 -31.76 3.33
N PHE A 907 18.45 -30.63 3.08
CA PHE A 907 18.75 -29.80 1.91
C PHE A 907 20.18 -29.24 1.94
N ILE A 908 20.70 -28.88 3.13
CA ILE A 908 22.11 -28.46 3.29
C ILE A 908 23.06 -29.63 2.96
N LEU A 909 22.75 -30.84 3.44
CA LEU A 909 23.50 -32.06 3.10
C LEU A 909 23.52 -32.29 1.59
N ILE A 910 22.37 -32.26 0.92
CA ILE A 910 22.25 -32.44 -0.54
C ILE A 910 23.08 -31.38 -1.27
N ILE A 911 23.02 -30.11 -0.86
CA ILE A 911 23.86 -29.05 -1.43
C ILE A 911 25.36 -29.38 -1.31
N LYS A 912 25.82 -29.83 -0.14
CA LYS A 912 27.22 -30.22 0.08
C LYS A 912 27.66 -31.40 -0.80
N LEU A 913 26.75 -32.33 -1.11
CA LEU A 913 27.02 -33.48 -1.99
C LEU A 913 27.06 -33.07 -3.47
N LEU A 914 26.11 -32.23 -3.90
CA LEU A 914 25.98 -31.79 -5.30
C LEU A 914 26.96 -30.67 -5.70
N ASP A 915 27.62 -30.03 -4.75
CA ASP A 915 28.57 -28.94 -5.04
C ASP A 915 29.75 -29.41 -5.90
N LYS A 916 30.21 -30.65 -5.69
CA LYS A 916 31.42 -31.18 -6.34
C LYS A 916 31.22 -31.59 -7.80
N ASN A 917 30.04 -32.06 -8.19
CA ASN A 917 29.80 -32.61 -9.53
C ASN A 917 28.66 -31.87 -10.25
N LYS A 918 29.02 -31.14 -11.32
CA LYS A 918 28.07 -30.36 -12.13
C LYS A 918 27.02 -31.25 -12.80
N THR A 919 27.40 -32.42 -13.30
CA THR A 919 26.51 -33.34 -14.01
C THR A 919 25.48 -33.92 -13.05
N THR A 920 25.93 -34.45 -11.90
CA THR A 920 25.03 -34.98 -10.87
C THR A 920 24.06 -33.92 -10.37
N ARG A 921 24.53 -32.68 -10.20
CA ARG A 921 23.69 -31.54 -9.84
C ARG A 921 22.62 -31.24 -10.89
N LEU A 922 22.98 -31.23 -12.18
CA LEU A 922 22.02 -30.97 -13.25
C LEU A 922 20.97 -32.08 -13.33
N ILE A 923 21.39 -33.35 -13.25
CA ILE A 923 20.48 -34.51 -13.24
C ILE A 923 19.49 -34.40 -12.07
N TRP A 924 20.00 -34.15 -10.86
CA TRP A 924 19.16 -34.03 -9.68
C TRP A 924 18.17 -32.86 -9.81
N LEU A 925 18.62 -31.69 -10.26
CA LEU A 925 17.75 -30.52 -10.46
C LEU A 925 16.68 -30.78 -11.52
N SER A 926 17.03 -31.43 -12.63
CA SER A 926 16.08 -31.78 -13.69
C SER A 926 15.02 -32.77 -13.19
N LEU A 927 15.43 -33.87 -12.54
CA LEU A 927 14.50 -34.87 -11.99
C LEU A 927 13.59 -34.26 -10.92
N SER A 928 14.16 -33.46 -10.01
CA SER A 928 13.41 -32.75 -8.98
C SER A 928 12.39 -31.76 -9.57
N THR A 929 12.77 -31.04 -10.63
CA THR A 929 11.87 -30.09 -11.32
C THR A 929 10.76 -30.83 -12.06
N LEU A 930 11.05 -31.93 -12.75
CA LEU A 930 10.02 -32.77 -13.39
C LEU A 930 9.02 -33.31 -12.37
N TRP A 931 9.52 -33.76 -11.21
CA TRP A 931 8.68 -34.24 -10.13
C TRP A 931 7.83 -33.10 -9.52
N LEU A 932 8.39 -31.90 -9.40
CA LEU A 932 7.64 -30.70 -9.00
C LEU A 932 6.52 -30.36 -10.01
N ILE A 933 6.79 -30.43 -11.32
CA ILE A 933 5.77 -30.22 -12.36
C ILE A 933 4.62 -31.22 -12.16
N PHE A 934 4.94 -32.50 -12.02
CA PHE A 934 3.96 -33.56 -11.85
C PHE A 934 3.10 -33.35 -10.59
N ASN A 935 3.73 -33.08 -9.43
CA ASN A 935 3.01 -32.78 -8.20
C ASN A 935 2.17 -31.50 -8.29
N THR A 936 2.63 -30.49 -9.03
CA THR A 936 1.87 -29.25 -9.21
C THR A 936 0.61 -29.49 -10.05
N ILE A 937 0.72 -30.27 -11.13
CA ILE A 937 -0.43 -30.64 -11.96
C ILE A 937 -1.46 -31.40 -11.12
N LEU A 938 -1.02 -32.43 -10.38
CA LEU A 938 -1.90 -33.22 -9.51
C LEU A 938 -2.59 -32.35 -8.46
N PHE A 939 -1.84 -31.49 -7.76
CA PHE A 939 -2.38 -30.60 -6.73
C PHE A 939 -3.43 -29.64 -7.28
N ILE A 940 -3.15 -28.99 -8.43
CA ILE A 940 -4.08 -28.05 -9.08
C ILE A 940 -5.34 -28.77 -9.56
N GLN A 941 -5.21 -30.02 -10.01
CA GLN A 941 -6.32 -30.83 -10.50
C GLN A 941 -7.09 -31.57 -9.39
N GLY A 942 -6.81 -31.28 -8.12
CA GLY A 942 -7.60 -31.81 -7.00
C GLY A 942 -7.18 -33.20 -6.49
N TYR A 943 -6.04 -33.73 -6.97
CA TYR A 943 -5.47 -35.02 -6.55
C TYR A 943 -4.49 -34.85 -5.38
N TRP A 944 -4.57 -35.76 -4.41
CA TRP A 944 -3.76 -35.73 -3.20
C TRP A 944 -2.28 -35.97 -3.51
N VAL A 945 -1.40 -35.04 -3.11
CA VAL A 945 0.06 -35.16 -3.31
C VAL A 945 0.86 -35.22 -2.00
N ALA A 946 0.44 -34.48 -0.97
CA ALA A 946 1.06 -34.42 0.36
C ALA A 946 0.27 -33.50 1.29
#